data_AF-A0A0S7X7W0-F1
#
_entry.id   AF-A0A0S7X7W0-F1
#
_cell.length_a   1.000
_cell.length_b   1.000
_cell.length_c   1.000
_cell.angle_alpha   90.00
_cell.angle_beta   90.00
_cell.angle_gamma   90.00
#
_symmetry.space_group_name_H-M   'P 1'
#
loop_
_entity.id
_entity.type
_entity.pdbx_description
1 polymer ?
#
loop_
_entity_poly.entity_id
_entity_poly.type
_entity_poly.pdbx_seq_one_letter_code
_entity_poly.pdbx_strand_id
1 'polypeptide(L)'
;CTRPIGVIFVVHGGADTHRPQLLWDAGMQQFSYDPNHSVYKLVIWNPNWWSLGLQSESSIKFIRKYDFEYPRIGGTDPFRSLTEQQLTDMETELDSNTYGINFEVDWAGWMCGDCVNHYSYPRFMYYGPDGPGVGNNCTYCGEDDTENAELAFDNGTAEFNVGATLTGQTSGATGVIDKVTVNSGSWVGGDAAGYLTLSSVSGTFQDNETIVDDGTSPGSALADGTIGWYGCDPDRYDVDGPVERLLKKGVSRIIMVDLTVGGPRFSKTYDVVQMTTRVVDEWKTEHGISIPLTWINDYSNLMERSFPIQPVGWTRSLGMPDEDSHVLLNGSPNPITSDTDLATLFREAIEAGMSGSVSDANTGIIILNHALHDNDEVFDPKMDDTIVLNENIKDELLVLHPTMDPDNIIGARMGIKEVNDEAEHTLEERTREMRGENLGQQWLYESDKEPPGDEWGYFYWDALEYLKDRGVEHIVIGFTQIVTDSVLNLVEIPNQIGKEIGVKNWLKDGTWDYTTYPIVGHPFADYWGNWVYTDCGEWELQFDNGTEEIAAGGLNPTTLEGAARLIGDTSGAEGVIKQVIVESGSWDTNDAAGKIILKDVVGSFSDGEIIYDDKGDPGSALANGTATQTISTDCCFEMGGCADDPLPRPYSPPRLTPLPDRRHDMDPSLAYDLSDYGHLGYDPGMGAPDPNNPVQDQYTGTWEMYVCPSDDPRMGQLLAKHVINAAVKPMVYLTNGNLEGITVGGSVTFEAHVSGGEPGYTYQWSIKEAGDPDWTTVGGNSSTWTWNPGGGDEGTYEVRCKVTDSRGHIGEVIWEGFVVSTP
;
A
#
# COMPACT_ATOMS: atom_id res chain seq x y z
N CYS A 1 -5.28 17.83 40.59
CA CYS A 1 -4.85 17.10 39.39
C CYS A 1 -5.49 17.76 38.19
N THR A 2 -4.69 18.24 37.23
CA THR A 2 -5.16 18.63 35.91
C THR A 2 -5.63 17.35 35.19
N ARG A 3 -6.79 17.41 34.54
CA ARG A 3 -7.26 16.28 33.69
C ARG A 3 -6.30 16.14 32.51
N PRO A 4 -6.02 14.92 32.02
CA PRO A 4 -5.12 14.73 30.88
C PRO A 4 -5.69 15.37 29.60
N ILE A 5 -4.82 15.59 28.62
CA ILE A 5 -5.20 15.90 27.24
C ILE A 5 -5.16 14.60 26.45
N GLY A 6 -6.24 14.27 25.74
CA GLY A 6 -6.26 13.12 24.84
C GLY A 6 -5.52 13.45 23.55
N VAL A 7 -4.77 12.49 23.02
CA VAL A 7 -4.09 12.59 21.73
C VAL A 7 -4.53 11.41 20.87
N ILE A 8 -4.93 11.68 19.64
CA ILE A 8 -5.20 10.63 18.65
C ILE A 8 -4.20 10.82 17.51
N PHE A 9 -3.30 9.85 17.33
CA PHE A 9 -2.48 9.75 16.13
C PHE A 9 -3.29 9.06 15.03
N VAL A 10 -3.52 9.76 13.92
CA VAL A 10 -4.27 9.21 12.78
C VAL A 10 -3.32 8.72 11.70
N VAL A 11 -3.56 7.50 11.24
CA VAL A 11 -2.75 6.82 10.23
C VAL A 11 -3.62 6.23 9.12
N HIS A 12 -3.01 6.01 7.96
CA HIS A 12 -3.60 5.14 6.95
C HIS A 12 -3.46 3.71 7.43
N GLY A 13 -4.59 3.09 7.72
CA GLY A 13 -4.66 1.69 8.11
C GLY A 13 -4.16 0.74 7.04
N GLY A 14 -3.80 -0.44 7.50
CA GLY A 14 -3.50 -1.62 6.69
C GLY A 14 -4.02 -2.86 7.40
N ALA A 15 -3.49 -4.01 7.02
CA ALA A 15 -3.66 -5.25 7.76
C ALA A 15 -2.33 -5.97 7.81
N ASP A 16 -1.94 -6.48 8.97
CA ASP A 16 -0.74 -7.30 9.14
C ASP A 16 -0.83 -8.54 8.24
N THR A 17 -2.03 -9.07 8.03
CA THR A 17 -2.25 -10.28 7.21
C THR A 17 -3.32 -10.06 6.15
N HIS A 18 -3.21 -10.80 5.05
CA HIS A 18 -4.24 -10.82 4.02
C HIS A 18 -5.26 -11.93 4.29
N ARG A 19 -6.55 -11.57 4.40
CA ARG A 19 -7.69 -12.50 4.25
C ARG A 19 -8.93 -11.72 3.77
N PRO A 20 -9.87 -12.37 3.05
CA PRO A 20 -11.06 -11.72 2.51
C PRO A 20 -11.87 -10.90 3.52
N GLN A 21 -12.01 -11.40 4.76
CA GLN A 21 -12.72 -10.69 5.83
C GLN A 21 -12.07 -9.34 6.20
N LEU A 22 -10.75 -9.22 6.18
CA LEU A 22 -10.07 -7.96 6.53
C LEU A 22 -10.21 -6.95 5.40
N LEU A 23 -10.18 -7.41 4.14
CA LEU A 23 -10.47 -6.56 2.99
C LEU A 23 -11.93 -6.09 3.02
N TRP A 24 -12.86 -6.96 3.42
CA TRP A 24 -14.25 -6.57 3.65
C TRP A 24 -14.34 -5.47 4.71
N ASP A 25 -13.67 -5.65 5.84
CA ASP A 25 -13.71 -4.72 6.96
C ASP A 25 -13.15 -3.35 6.59
N ALA A 26 -12.00 -3.32 5.91
CA ALA A 26 -11.41 -2.11 5.39
C ALA A 26 -12.32 -1.42 4.35
N GLY A 27 -12.84 -2.19 3.39
CA GLY A 27 -13.72 -1.66 2.34
C GLY A 27 -15.05 -1.12 2.88
N MET A 28 -15.71 -1.86 3.77
CA MET A 28 -16.97 -1.43 4.37
C MET A 28 -16.78 -0.20 5.27
N GLN A 29 -15.67 -0.10 6.00
CA GLN A 29 -15.35 1.12 6.76
C GLN A 29 -15.30 2.33 5.83
N GLN A 30 -14.56 2.26 4.72
CA GLN A 30 -14.47 3.37 3.76
C GLN A 30 -15.86 3.79 3.26
N PHE A 31 -16.70 2.84 2.86
CA PHE A 31 -18.04 3.15 2.36
C PHE A 31 -19.02 3.58 3.46
N SER A 32 -18.75 3.25 4.72
CA SER A 32 -19.60 3.66 5.85
C SER A 32 -19.66 5.17 6.07
N TYR A 33 -18.67 5.90 5.56
CA TYR A 33 -18.56 7.35 5.69
C TYR A 33 -19.29 8.11 4.58
N ASP A 34 -19.77 7.42 3.54
CA ASP A 34 -20.55 8.00 2.47
C ASP A 34 -22.00 7.49 2.51
N PRO A 35 -22.91 8.17 3.24
CA PRO A 35 -24.32 7.77 3.33
C PRO A 35 -25.07 7.79 1.99
N ASN A 36 -24.51 8.42 0.94
CA ASN A 36 -25.13 8.42 -0.38
C ASN A 36 -24.66 7.27 -1.27
N HIS A 37 -23.54 6.64 -0.95
CA HIS A 37 -22.98 5.53 -1.72
C HIS A 37 -23.90 4.30 -1.70
N SER A 38 -23.90 3.53 -2.79
CA SER A 38 -24.76 2.35 -2.94
C SER A 38 -24.41 1.23 -1.96
N VAL A 39 -23.12 1.02 -1.68
CA VAL A 39 -22.64 0.05 -0.68
C VAL A 39 -23.18 0.39 0.71
N TYR A 40 -23.15 1.67 1.12
CA TYR A 40 -23.75 2.11 2.38
C TYR A 40 -25.24 1.78 2.44
N LYS A 41 -26.00 2.14 1.39
CA LYS A 41 -27.46 2.00 1.40
C LYS A 41 -27.95 0.56 1.31
N LEU A 42 -27.22 -0.31 0.61
CA LEU A 42 -27.72 -1.63 0.20
C LEU A 42 -26.97 -2.80 0.83
N VAL A 43 -25.68 -2.66 1.13
CA VAL A 43 -24.79 -3.77 1.47
C VAL A 43 -24.48 -3.81 2.97
N ILE A 44 -23.89 -2.76 3.54
CA ILE A 44 -23.33 -2.79 4.91
C ILE A 44 -24.38 -3.28 5.94
N TRP A 45 -25.60 -2.76 5.83
CA TRP A 45 -26.68 -2.97 6.80
C TRP A 45 -27.62 -4.14 6.44
N ASN A 46 -27.29 -4.96 5.43
CA ASN A 46 -28.16 -6.04 4.96
C ASN A 46 -27.39 -7.35 4.74
N PRO A 47 -27.55 -8.34 5.64
CA PRO A 47 -26.79 -9.60 5.56
C PRO A 47 -27.02 -10.38 4.25
N ASN A 48 -28.19 -10.23 3.62
CA ASN A 48 -28.47 -10.88 2.34
C ASN A 48 -27.60 -10.39 1.17
N TRP A 49 -26.90 -9.26 1.35
CA TRP A 49 -26.10 -8.60 0.31
C TRP A 49 -24.62 -8.55 0.66
N TRP A 50 -24.19 -9.07 1.82
CA TRP A 50 -22.78 -9.08 2.20
C TRP A 50 -21.90 -9.87 1.22
N SER A 51 -22.40 -10.90 0.56
CA SER A 51 -21.61 -11.58 -0.48
C SER A 51 -21.22 -10.66 -1.64
N LEU A 52 -21.94 -9.56 -1.91
CA LEU A 52 -21.64 -8.71 -3.05
C LEU A 52 -20.46 -7.76 -2.86
N GLY A 53 -20.11 -7.36 -1.65
CA GLY A 53 -19.06 -6.34 -1.49
C GLY A 53 -17.65 -6.85 -1.80
N LEU A 54 -17.38 -8.16 -1.77
CA LEU A 54 -16.13 -8.75 -2.29
C LEU A 54 -16.20 -9.07 -3.80
N GLN A 55 -17.40 -9.08 -4.38
CA GLN A 55 -17.60 -9.34 -5.81
C GLN A 55 -17.45 -8.09 -6.68
N SER A 56 -17.25 -6.92 -6.07
CA SER A 56 -16.98 -5.68 -6.81
C SER A 56 -15.65 -5.79 -7.57
N GLU A 57 -15.57 -5.16 -8.74
CA GLU A 57 -14.34 -5.15 -9.56
C GLU A 57 -13.10 -4.74 -8.74
N SER A 58 -13.21 -3.64 -7.98
CA SER A 58 -12.15 -3.15 -7.12
C SER A 58 -11.73 -4.18 -6.07
N SER A 59 -12.69 -4.84 -5.42
CA SER A 59 -12.40 -5.87 -4.41
C SER A 59 -11.64 -7.05 -5.01
N ILE A 60 -12.06 -7.53 -6.18
CA ILE A 60 -11.37 -8.63 -6.90
C ILE A 60 -9.94 -8.22 -7.28
N LYS A 61 -9.69 -6.95 -7.66
CA LYS A 61 -8.33 -6.44 -7.91
C LYS A 61 -7.48 -6.54 -6.66
N PHE A 62 -7.97 -6.01 -5.54
CA PHE A 62 -7.23 -5.99 -4.29
C PHE A 62 -6.96 -7.39 -3.73
N ILE A 63 -7.90 -8.33 -3.83
CA ILE A 63 -7.69 -9.73 -3.42
C ILE A 63 -6.50 -10.31 -4.20
N ARG A 64 -6.57 -10.30 -5.54
CA ARG A 64 -5.52 -10.88 -6.40
C ARG A 64 -4.16 -10.23 -6.23
N LYS A 65 -4.17 -8.92 -5.97
CA LYS A 65 -2.97 -8.14 -5.72
C LYS A 65 -2.36 -8.54 -4.38
N TYR A 66 -3.10 -8.47 -3.28
CA TYR A 66 -2.57 -8.79 -1.96
C TYR A 66 -2.22 -10.27 -1.78
N ASP A 67 -2.97 -11.18 -2.41
CA ASP A 67 -2.63 -12.61 -2.51
C ASP A 67 -1.23 -12.84 -3.10
N PHE A 68 -0.80 -11.97 -4.01
CA PHE A 68 0.57 -12.00 -4.53
C PHE A 68 1.55 -11.26 -3.61
N GLU A 69 1.24 -10.04 -3.20
CA GLU A 69 2.24 -9.15 -2.59
C GLU A 69 2.59 -9.55 -1.15
N TYR A 70 1.63 -10.02 -0.35
CA TYR A 70 1.87 -10.37 1.07
C TYR A 70 2.89 -11.50 1.24
N PRO A 71 2.80 -12.65 0.54
CA PRO A 71 3.81 -13.70 0.64
C PRO A 71 5.24 -13.24 0.32
N ARG A 72 5.40 -12.20 -0.51
CA ARG A 72 6.70 -11.64 -0.90
C ARG A 72 7.32 -10.86 0.26
N ILE A 73 6.55 -10.04 0.97
CA ILE A 73 7.02 -9.38 2.21
C ILE A 73 7.07 -10.33 3.43
N GLY A 74 7.05 -11.65 3.24
CA GLY A 74 7.11 -12.65 4.32
C GLY A 74 5.76 -12.98 4.96
N GLY A 75 4.66 -12.53 4.35
CA GLY A 75 3.29 -12.80 4.80
C GLY A 75 2.77 -11.85 5.87
N THR A 76 3.59 -10.88 6.31
CA THR A 76 3.21 -9.89 7.32
C THR A 76 3.54 -8.48 6.85
N ASP A 77 2.52 -7.63 6.75
CA ASP A 77 2.70 -6.21 6.47
C ASP A 77 3.27 -5.50 7.73
N PRO A 78 4.39 -4.76 7.64
CA PRO A 78 5.01 -4.15 8.81
C PRO A 78 4.26 -2.92 9.34
N PHE A 79 3.24 -2.43 8.62
CA PHE A 79 2.48 -1.22 8.92
C PHE A 79 2.17 -1.03 10.41
N ARG A 80 1.56 -2.04 11.05
CA ARG A 80 1.10 -1.90 12.44
C ARG A 80 2.27 -1.78 13.40
N SER A 81 3.27 -2.64 13.26
CA SER A 81 4.43 -2.65 14.15
C SER A 81 5.19 -1.33 14.12
N LEU A 82 5.31 -0.73 12.93
CA LEU A 82 5.93 0.57 12.73
C LEU A 82 5.05 1.71 13.29
N THR A 83 3.72 1.63 13.09
CA THR A 83 2.77 2.58 13.69
C THR A 83 2.84 2.57 15.22
N GLU A 84 2.87 1.39 15.85
CA GLU A 84 2.98 1.24 17.30
C GLU A 84 4.34 1.75 17.82
N GLN A 85 5.42 1.60 17.04
CA GLN A 85 6.72 2.17 17.35
C GLN A 85 6.70 3.70 17.30
N GLN A 86 6.17 4.31 16.24
CA GLN A 86 6.00 5.76 16.12
C GLN A 86 5.14 6.35 17.25
N LEU A 87 4.08 5.64 17.64
CA LEU A 87 3.24 5.98 18.79
C LEU A 87 4.05 6.00 20.08
N THR A 88 4.87 4.95 20.30
CA THR A 88 5.74 4.82 21.48
C THR A 88 6.79 5.93 21.56
N ASP A 89 7.38 6.31 20.42
CA ASP A 89 8.35 7.40 20.34
C ASP A 89 7.69 8.75 20.63
N MET A 90 6.47 8.98 20.11
CA MET A 90 5.67 10.16 20.45
C MET A 90 5.31 10.20 21.95
N GLU A 91 4.84 9.08 22.52
CA GLU A 91 4.51 8.98 23.95
C GLU A 91 5.71 9.32 24.83
N THR A 92 6.90 8.81 24.48
CA THR A 92 8.15 9.08 25.22
C THR A 92 8.44 10.58 25.28
N GLU A 93 8.28 11.28 24.16
CA GLU A 93 8.52 12.72 24.09
C GLU A 93 7.44 13.52 24.81
N LEU A 94 6.17 13.12 24.68
CA LEU A 94 5.05 13.72 25.40
C LEU A 94 5.19 13.55 26.92
N ASP A 95 5.61 12.39 27.42
CA ASP A 95 5.82 12.15 28.85
C ASP A 95 6.98 12.98 29.42
N SER A 96 7.95 13.32 28.58
CA SER A 96 9.12 14.14 28.96
C SER A 96 8.86 15.65 28.92
N ASN A 97 7.66 16.10 28.52
CA ASN A 97 7.38 17.50 28.26
C ASN A 97 7.70 18.42 29.45
N THR A 98 8.27 19.58 29.15
CA THR A 98 8.70 20.55 30.18
C THR A 98 7.55 21.37 30.79
N TYR A 99 6.33 21.21 30.25
CA TYR A 99 5.14 21.95 30.70
C TYR A 99 4.37 21.24 31.83
N GLY A 100 4.74 20.00 32.17
CA GLY A 100 4.05 19.19 33.17
C GLY A 100 2.61 18.86 32.77
N ILE A 101 2.35 18.77 31.47
CA ILE A 101 1.06 18.37 30.91
C ILE A 101 1.00 16.85 30.91
N ASN A 102 -0.12 16.28 31.35
CA ASN A 102 -0.34 14.84 31.23
C ASN A 102 -1.10 14.57 29.93
N PHE A 103 -0.55 13.71 29.09
CA PHE A 103 -1.20 13.25 27.87
C PHE A 103 -1.71 11.82 28.06
N GLU A 104 -2.79 11.49 27.36
CA GLU A 104 -3.28 10.13 27.18
C GLU A 104 -3.36 9.91 25.67
N VAL A 105 -2.57 8.98 25.17
CA VAL A 105 -2.38 8.78 23.73
C VAL A 105 -3.10 7.51 23.30
N ASP A 106 -3.65 7.55 22.09
CA ASP A 106 -4.20 6.41 21.35
C ASP A 106 -4.04 6.68 19.85
N TRP A 107 -4.36 5.71 19.00
CA TRP A 107 -4.30 5.89 17.54
C TRP A 107 -5.59 5.46 16.85
N ALA A 108 -5.85 6.05 15.69
CA ALA A 108 -7.01 5.73 14.87
C ALA A 108 -6.59 5.47 13.43
N GLY A 109 -7.10 4.38 12.84
CA GLY A 109 -6.77 3.97 11.49
C GLY A 109 -7.92 4.15 10.49
N TRP A 110 -7.59 4.68 9.32
CA TRP A 110 -8.48 4.67 8.14
C TRP A 110 -8.21 3.41 7.30
N MET A 111 -9.17 2.52 7.11
CA MET A 111 -9.03 1.21 6.45
C MET A 111 -8.16 0.17 7.20
N CYS A 112 -8.24 0.11 8.54
CA CYS A 112 -7.59 -0.94 9.35
C CYS A 112 -8.39 -2.25 9.39
N GLY A 113 -8.09 -3.20 8.50
CA GLY A 113 -8.87 -4.44 8.40
C GLY A 113 -8.80 -5.33 9.66
N ASP A 114 -7.63 -5.48 10.27
CA ASP A 114 -7.40 -6.38 11.43
C ASP A 114 -7.32 -5.67 12.78
N CYS A 115 -7.34 -4.34 12.77
CA CYS A 115 -7.34 -3.47 13.93
C CYS A 115 -8.64 -2.66 14.02
N VAL A 116 -9.79 -3.31 13.81
CA VAL A 116 -11.11 -2.65 13.80
C VAL A 116 -11.43 -1.90 15.11
N ASN A 117 -10.82 -2.30 16.23
CA ASN A 117 -10.88 -1.60 17.51
C ASN A 117 -10.13 -0.25 17.53
N HIS A 118 -9.41 0.07 16.46
CA HIS A 118 -8.76 1.36 16.20
C HIS A 118 -9.48 2.15 15.08
N TYR A 119 -10.67 1.73 14.65
CA TYR A 119 -11.57 2.67 13.98
C TYR A 119 -11.96 3.76 14.97
N SER A 120 -12.11 5.01 14.53
CA SER A 120 -12.52 6.11 15.43
C SER A 120 -13.84 5.84 16.15
N TYR A 121 -14.77 5.16 15.46
CA TYR A 121 -16.04 4.74 16.02
C TYR A 121 -16.44 3.33 15.56
N PRO A 122 -15.87 2.26 16.13
CA PRO A 122 -16.12 0.88 15.70
C PRO A 122 -17.60 0.50 15.80
N ARG A 123 -18.29 0.94 16.85
CA ARG A 123 -19.71 0.68 17.08
C ARG A 123 -20.65 1.27 16.04
N PHE A 124 -20.24 2.31 15.32
CA PHE A 124 -21.01 2.80 14.19
C PHE A 124 -21.06 1.75 13.07
N MET A 125 -19.97 1.03 12.82
CA MET A 125 -19.97 -0.12 11.90
C MET A 125 -20.86 -1.25 12.42
N TYR A 126 -20.91 -1.47 13.73
CA TYR A 126 -21.71 -2.55 14.30
C TYR A 126 -23.21 -2.27 14.24
N TYR A 127 -23.65 -1.12 14.77
CA TYR A 127 -25.08 -0.79 14.93
C TYR A 127 -25.68 -0.02 13.76
N GLY A 128 -24.84 0.59 12.92
CA GLY A 128 -25.28 1.47 11.85
C GLY A 128 -25.83 2.81 12.33
N PRO A 129 -26.42 3.61 11.41
CA PRO A 129 -26.84 4.98 11.68
C PRO A 129 -28.00 5.10 12.66
N ASP A 130 -28.84 4.06 12.78
CA ASP A 130 -30.02 4.07 13.64
C ASP A 130 -29.70 3.69 15.11
N GLY A 131 -28.46 3.27 15.36
CA GLY A 131 -27.97 2.93 16.69
C GLY A 131 -28.44 1.56 17.20
N PRO A 132 -28.09 1.22 18.45
CA PRO A 132 -28.26 -0.13 18.98
C PRO A 132 -29.73 -0.56 19.08
N GLY A 133 -30.00 -1.80 18.68
CA GLY A 133 -31.32 -2.42 18.76
C GLY A 133 -32.29 -2.01 17.64
N VAL A 134 -31.80 -1.30 16.61
CA VAL A 134 -32.57 -0.91 15.41
C VAL A 134 -31.89 -1.49 14.18
N GLY A 135 -32.60 -2.31 13.39
CA GLY A 135 -32.01 -2.97 12.21
C GLY A 135 -31.21 -4.23 12.53
N ASN A 136 -30.37 -4.66 11.57
CA ASN A 136 -29.46 -5.80 11.74
C ASN A 136 -28.04 -5.28 12.02
N ASN A 137 -27.36 -5.88 12.98
CA ASN A 137 -25.96 -5.54 13.27
C ASN A 137 -25.04 -6.03 12.14
N CYS A 138 -24.01 -5.26 11.81
CA CYS A 138 -22.96 -5.71 10.90
C CYS A 138 -22.06 -6.73 11.60
N THR A 139 -22.30 -8.01 11.32
CA THR A 139 -21.65 -9.17 11.95
C THR A 139 -20.96 -10.08 10.93
N TYR A 140 -20.68 -9.54 9.74
CA TYR A 140 -20.02 -10.28 8.65
C TYR A 140 -18.72 -10.91 9.14
N CYS A 141 -18.49 -12.19 8.86
CA CYS A 141 -17.30 -12.91 9.29
C CYS A 141 -16.59 -13.66 8.15
N GLY A 142 -16.94 -13.32 6.92
CA GLY A 142 -16.57 -14.04 5.70
C GLY A 142 -17.82 -14.28 4.85
N GLU A 143 -17.64 -14.80 3.64
CA GLU A 143 -18.74 -15.23 2.76
C GLU A 143 -19.39 -16.48 3.35
N ASP A 144 -20.73 -16.62 3.42
CA ASP A 144 -21.40 -17.80 3.99
C ASP A 144 -20.96 -19.06 3.20
N ASP A 145 -19.74 -19.51 3.44
CA ASP A 145 -18.94 -20.21 2.46
C ASP A 145 -19.14 -21.68 2.73
N THR A 146 -20.18 -22.24 2.11
CA THR A 146 -20.30 -23.70 2.05
C THR A 146 -19.12 -24.34 1.29
N GLU A 147 -18.20 -23.56 0.69
CA GLU A 147 -16.94 -24.02 0.10
C GLU A 147 -15.71 -23.90 1.04
N ASN A 148 -15.82 -23.28 2.23
CA ASN A 148 -14.75 -23.24 3.25
C ASN A 148 -15.29 -23.16 4.70
N ALA A 149 -16.34 -23.90 4.99
CA ALA A 149 -16.99 -23.94 6.29
C ALA A 149 -16.08 -24.57 7.35
N GLU A 150 -15.82 -23.87 8.46
CA GLU A 150 -14.96 -24.40 9.52
C GLU A 150 -15.77 -25.10 10.61
N LEU A 151 -15.36 -26.32 10.97
CA LEU A 151 -15.90 -27.09 12.08
C LEU A 151 -14.78 -27.40 13.08
N ALA A 152 -14.87 -26.81 14.27
CA ALA A 152 -13.93 -27.13 15.35
C ALA A 152 -14.16 -28.55 15.87
N PHE A 153 -13.08 -29.16 16.38
CA PHE A 153 -13.11 -30.46 17.01
C PHE A 153 -12.22 -30.52 18.25
N ASP A 154 -12.61 -31.37 19.20
CA ASP A 154 -11.81 -31.74 20.35
C ASP A 154 -11.80 -33.26 20.54
N ASN A 155 -10.99 -33.74 21.50
CA ASN A 155 -10.87 -35.17 21.84
C ASN A 155 -10.59 -36.07 20.61
N GLY A 156 -9.76 -35.59 19.69
CA GLY A 156 -9.41 -36.28 18.46
C GLY A 156 -8.58 -37.55 18.72
N THR A 157 -9.06 -38.67 18.22
CA THR A 157 -8.49 -40.02 18.45
C THR A 157 -7.91 -40.68 17.21
N ALA A 158 -8.23 -40.17 16.02
CA ALA A 158 -7.65 -40.60 14.75
C ALA A 158 -7.63 -39.43 13.75
N GLU A 159 -6.55 -39.30 12.99
CA GLU A 159 -6.33 -38.23 12.03
C GLU A 159 -7.29 -38.31 10.84
N PHE A 160 -7.80 -37.15 10.42
CA PHE A 160 -8.72 -37.04 9.30
C PHE A 160 -8.01 -37.04 7.93
N ASN A 161 -8.69 -37.55 6.90
CA ASN A 161 -8.19 -37.61 5.53
C ASN A 161 -8.69 -36.40 4.71
N VAL A 162 -7.78 -35.60 4.16
CA VAL A 162 -8.13 -34.53 3.21
C VAL A 162 -8.72 -35.13 1.94
N GLY A 163 -9.80 -34.54 1.44
CA GLY A 163 -10.63 -34.99 0.32
C GLY A 163 -11.74 -36.00 0.70
N ALA A 164 -11.78 -36.48 1.94
CA ALA A 164 -12.81 -37.41 2.41
C ALA A 164 -14.09 -36.69 2.85
N THR A 165 -15.22 -37.41 2.87
CA THR A 165 -16.50 -36.90 3.38
C THR A 165 -16.57 -37.09 4.90
N LEU A 166 -16.56 -36.00 5.65
CA LEU A 166 -16.88 -35.96 7.07
C LEU A 166 -18.38 -36.18 7.29
N THR A 167 -18.75 -36.99 8.29
CA THR A 167 -20.14 -37.21 8.70
C THR A 167 -20.30 -37.05 10.21
N GLY A 168 -21.27 -36.23 10.62
CA GLY A 168 -21.75 -36.15 12.00
C GLY A 168 -22.63 -37.37 12.33
N GLN A 169 -22.20 -38.20 13.28
CA GLN A 169 -22.86 -39.47 13.58
C GLN A 169 -24.27 -39.30 14.17
N THR A 170 -24.56 -38.15 14.78
CA THR A 170 -25.86 -37.86 15.39
C THR A 170 -26.73 -36.99 14.48
N SER A 171 -26.14 -35.93 13.93
CA SER A 171 -26.84 -34.97 13.07
C SER A 171 -27.12 -35.49 11.66
N GLY A 172 -26.28 -36.42 11.18
CA GLY A 172 -26.25 -36.82 9.77
C GLY A 172 -25.75 -35.72 8.83
N ALA A 173 -25.17 -34.63 9.37
CA ALA A 173 -24.56 -33.58 8.57
C ALA A 173 -23.31 -34.11 7.86
N THR A 174 -23.03 -33.60 6.67
CA THR A 174 -21.88 -33.99 5.85
C THR A 174 -21.10 -32.79 5.35
N GLY A 175 -19.81 -32.96 5.07
CA GLY A 175 -18.95 -32.00 4.37
C GLY A 175 -17.69 -32.68 3.84
N VAL A 176 -17.07 -32.17 2.78
CA VAL A 176 -15.79 -32.67 2.25
C VAL A 176 -14.65 -31.97 2.97
N ILE A 177 -13.65 -32.70 3.45
CA ILE A 177 -12.54 -32.15 4.24
C ILE A 177 -11.49 -31.54 3.30
N ASP A 178 -11.34 -30.23 3.29
CA ASP A 178 -10.32 -29.56 2.47
C ASP A 178 -9.02 -29.36 3.24
N LYS A 179 -9.11 -29.15 4.57
CA LYS A 179 -7.94 -28.96 5.43
C LYS A 179 -8.20 -29.45 6.86
N VAL A 180 -7.14 -29.95 7.50
CA VAL A 180 -7.11 -30.32 8.91
C VAL A 180 -6.07 -29.46 9.61
N THR A 181 -6.46 -28.71 10.64
CA THR A 181 -5.55 -27.90 11.45
C THR A 181 -5.63 -28.35 12.90
N VAL A 182 -4.49 -28.69 13.51
CA VAL A 182 -4.39 -29.06 14.93
C VAL A 182 -3.78 -27.90 15.71
N ASN A 183 -4.53 -27.33 16.65
CA ASN A 183 -4.08 -26.21 17.48
C ASN A 183 -3.42 -26.67 18.78
N SER A 184 -3.81 -27.84 19.30
CA SER A 184 -3.23 -28.43 20.50
C SER A 184 -3.47 -29.94 20.58
N GLY A 185 -2.73 -30.64 21.44
CA GLY A 185 -2.86 -32.09 21.63
C GLY A 185 -2.27 -32.91 20.47
N SER A 186 -2.59 -34.21 20.43
CA SER A 186 -2.11 -35.13 19.40
C SER A 186 -3.09 -36.28 19.15
N TRP A 187 -3.18 -36.75 17.90
CA TRP A 187 -4.06 -37.87 17.53
C TRP A 187 -3.74 -39.16 18.30
N VAL A 188 -2.44 -39.46 18.48
CA VAL A 188 -1.96 -40.62 19.24
C VAL A 188 -2.28 -40.49 20.73
N GLY A 189 -2.32 -39.27 21.26
CA GLY A 189 -2.70 -38.97 22.64
C GLY A 189 -4.20 -39.07 22.91
N GLY A 190 -5.02 -39.07 21.86
CA GLY A 190 -6.48 -39.04 21.98
C GLY A 190 -7.01 -37.68 22.44
N ASP A 191 -6.21 -36.63 22.33
CA ASP A 191 -6.46 -35.29 22.85
C ASP A 191 -6.27 -34.20 21.79
N ALA A 192 -6.21 -34.56 20.50
CA ALA A 192 -6.09 -33.57 19.43
C ALA A 192 -7.31 -32.63 19.42
N ALA A 193 -7.03 -31.33 19.40
CA ALA A 193 -8.04 -30.29 19.28
C ALA A 193 -7.61 -29.26 18.22
N GLY A 194 -8.57 -28.81 17.44
CA GLY A 194 -8.32 -27.98 16.25
C GLY A 194 -9.59 -27.73 15.47
N TYR A 195 -9.47 -27.60 14.14
CA TYR A 195 -10.62 -27.42 13.26
C TYR A 195 -10.39 -28.04 11.88
N LEU A 196 -11.51 -28.32 11.20
CA LEU A 196 -11.59 -28.79 9.83
C LEU A 196 -12.13 -27.68 8.95
N THR A 197 -11.52 -27.43 7.80
CA THR A 197 -12.13 -26.65 6.73
C THR A 197 -12.89 -27.60 5.81
N LEU A 198 -14.17 -27.29 5.55
CA LEU A 198 -15.10 -28.16 4.85
C LEU A 198 -15.73 -27.47 3.64
N SER A 199 -15.84 -28.18 2.54
CA SER A 199 -16.63 -27.79 1.37
C SER A 199 -17.85 -28.68 1.21
N SER A 200 -18.81 -28.29 0.34
CA SER A 200 -20.01 -29.08 0.02
C SER A 200 -20.83 -29.49 1.26
N VAL A 201 -20.89 -28.60 2.25
CA VAL A 201 -21.59 -28.88 3.51
C VAL A 201 -23.09 -29.06 3.29
N SER A 202 -23.66 -30.11 3.88
CA SER A 202 -25.09 -30.38 3.90
C SER A 202 -25.54 -30.78 5.30
N GLY A 203 -26.53 -30.06 5.84
CA GLY A 203 -27.01 -30.25 7.22
C GLY A 203 -26.27 -29.37 8.23
N THR A 204 -26.51 -29.60 9.52
CA THR A 204 -25.90 -28.84 10.61
C THR A 204 -25.29 -29.81 11.62
N PHE A 205 -23.97 -29.74 11.79
CA PHE A 205 -23.26 -30.50 12.82
C PHE A 205 -23.71 -30.03 14.22
N GLN A 206 -23.73 -30.95 15.17
CA GLN A 206 -24.12 -30.71 16.56
C GLN A 206 -22.88 -30.71 17.45
N ASP A 207 -22.83 -29.73 18.35
CA ASP A 207 -21.83 -29.70 19.41
C ASP A 207 -21.80 -31.02 20.20
N ASN A 208 -20.59 -31.47 20.53
CA ASN A 208 -20.27 -32.72 21.21
C ASN A 208 -20.68 -34.02 20.49
N GLU A 209 -20.99 -33.98 19.19
CA GLU A 209 -21.24 -35.20 18.42
C GLU A 209 -19.95 -35.84 17.92
N THR A 210 -19.92 -37.17 17.79
CA THR A 210 -18.81 -37.84 17.09
C THR A 210 -18.85 -37.54 15.60
N ILE A 211 -17.74 -37.04 15.08
CA ILE A 211 -17.52 -36.82 13.65
C ILE A 211 -16.50 -37.84 13.13
N VAL A 212 -16.76 -38.39 11.94
CA VAL A 212 -15.95 -39.46 11.33
C VAL A 212 -15.89 -39.22 9.82
N ASP A 213 -14.72 -39.39 9.20
CA ASP A 213 -14.58 -39.34 7.74
C ASP A 213 -14.77 -40.71 7.06
N ASP A 214 -14.92 -40.73 5.73
CA ASP A 214 -15.10 -41.96 4.95
C ASP A 214 -13.80 -42.51 4.30
N GLY A 215 -12.64 -42.05 4.78
CA GLY A 215 -11.33 -42.49 4.32
C GLY A 215 -11.06 -43.98 4.59
N THR A 216 -10.08 -44.55 3.87
CA THR A 216 -9.72 -45.97 4.04
C THR A 216 -9.22 -46.32 5.45
N SER A 217 -8.74 -45.33 6.19
CA SER A 217 -8.51 -45.36 7.64
C SER A 217 -9.20 -44.13 8.26
N PRO A 218 -10.45 -44.27 8.75
CA PRO A 218 -11.23 -43.11 9.16
C PRO A 218 -10.64 -42.30 10.31
N GLY A 219 -10.62 -40.97 10.16
CA GLY A 219 -10.39 -40.04 11.26
C GLY A 219 -11.59 -39.96 12.21
N SER A 220 -11.36 -39.52 13.46
CA SER A 220 -12.44 -39.35 14.43
C SER A 220 -12.11 -38.39 15.56
N ALA A 221 -13.08 -37.53 15.88
CA ALA A 221 -13.07 -36.57 16.99
C ALA A 221 -14.50 -36.28 17.46
N LEU A 222 -14.66 -35.40 18.45
CA LEU A 222 -15.94 -34.77 18.77
C LEU A 222 -16.00 -33.37 18.13
N ALA A 223 -17.14 -33.01 17.55
CA ALA A 223 -17.39 -31.64 17.11
C ALA A 223 -17.45 -30.71 18.35
N ASP A 224 -16.78 -29.57 18.27
CA ASP A 224 -16.78 -28.53 19.30
C ASP A 224 -17.54 -27.30 18.75
N GLY A 225 -18.84 -27.24 19.04
CA GLY A 225 -19.75 -26.26 18.44
C GLY A 225 -20.43 -26.71 17.13
N THR A 226 -20.99 -25.74 16.40
CA THR A 226 -21.55 -25.93 15.05
C THR A 226 -20.57 -25.41 14.01
N ILE A 227 -20.83 -25.66 12.72
CA ILE A 227 -20.15 -24.91 11.67
C ILE A 227 -20.30 -23.41 11.92
N GLY A 228 -19.17 -22.73 11.88
CA GLY A 228 -19.06 -21.29 12.11
C GLY A 228 -17.76 -20.76 11.56
N TRP A 229 -17.57 -19.46 11.69
CA TRP A 229 -16.36 -18.76 11.27
C TRP A 229 -15.27 -18.96 12.31
N TYR A 230 -14.47 -20.00 12.19
CA TYR A 230 -13.47 -20.28 13.20
C TYR A 230 -12.37 -19.20 13.13
N GLY A 231 -12.18 -18.45 14.23
CA GLY A 231 -11.26 -17.31 14.26
C GLY A 231 -11.84 -15.98 13.74
N CYS A 232 -13.16 -15.87 13.56
CA CYS A 232 -13.82 -14.58 13.45
C CYS A 232 -14.71 -14.28 14.67
N ASP A 233 -14.60 -13.05 15.17
CA ASP A 233 -15.52 -12.49 16.16
C ASP A 233 -16.60 -11.67 15.42
N PRO A 234 -17.87 -12.15 15.37
CA PRO A 234 -18.96 -11.41 14.73
C PRO A 234 -19.26 -10.09 15.45
N ASP A 235 -18.90 -9.97 16.73
CA ASP A 235 -19.13 -8.78 17.55
C ASP A 235 -17.88 -7.90 17.65
N ARG A 236 -16.84 -8.13 16.82
CA ARG A 236 -15.56 -7.39 16.84
C ARG A 236 -15.68 -5.86 16.74
N TYR A 237 -16.79 -5.38 16.17
CA TYR A 237 -17.08 -3.94 16.06
C TYR A 237 -17.77 -3.38 17.31
N ASP A 238 -18.35 -4.19 18.19
CA ASP A 238 -18.99 -3.76 19.44
C ASP A 238 -17.98 -3.52 20.58
N VAL A 239 -16.92 -2.79 20.25
CA VAL A 239 -15.80 -2.51 21.15
C VAL A 239 -15.58 -1.00 21.28
N ASP A 240 -14.92 -0.59 22.36
CA ASP A 240 -14.53 0.81 22.53
C ASP A 240 -13.47 1.19 21.50
N GLY A 241 -13.79 2.19 20.67
CA GLY A 241 -12.80 2.85 19.82
C GLY A 241 -11.82 3.72 20.63
N PRO A 242 -10.75 4.23 19.99
CA PRO A 242 -9.74 5.06 20.63
C PRO A 242 -10.35 6.31 21.29
N VAL A 243 -11.33 6.93 20.63
CA VAL A 243 -12.03 8.11 21.14
C VAL A 243 -12.77 7.79 22.44
N GLU A 244 -13.54 6.70 22.47
CA GLU A 244 -14.28 6.27 23.66
C GLU A 244 -13.34 5.90 24.81
N ARG A 245 -12.22 5.23 24.53
CA ARG A 245 -11.18 4.90 25.52
C ARG A 245 -10.62 6.18 26.18
N LEU A 246 -10.31 7.20 25.39
CA LEU A 246 -9.84 8.50 25.90
C LEU A 246 -10.91 9.22 26.72
N LEU A 247 -12.17 9.25 26.26
CA LEU A 247 -13.28 9.88 26.97
C LEU A 247 -13.51 9.23 28.35
N LYS A 248 -13.46 7.90 28.42
CA LYS A 248 -13.58 7.13 29.68
C LYS A 248 -12.43 7.38 30.66
N LYS A 249 -11.23 7.71 30.16
CA LYS A 249 -10.10 8.18 30.98
C LYS A 249 -10.28 9.62 31.52
N GLY A 250 -11.32 10.33 31.08
CA GLY A 250 -11.66 11.66 31.59
C GLY A 250 -10.75 12.76 31.05
N VAL A 251 -10.32 12.66 29.79
CA VAL A 251 -9.56 13.72 29.11
C VAL A 251 -10.32 15.06 29.10
N SER A 252 -9.60 16.18 29.04
CA SER A 252 -10.16 17.54 29.07
C SER A 252 -10.48 18.12 27.69
N ARG A 253 -9.75 17.67 26.68
CA ARG A 253 -9.87 17.96 25.24
C ARG A 253 -9.12 16.86 24.49
N ILE A 254 -9.38 16.73 23.19
CA ILE A 254 -8.70 15.81 22.29
C ILE A 254 -7.95 16.63 21.24
N ILE A 255 -6.70 16.27 21.00
CA ILE A 255 -5.86 16.80 19.93
C ILE A 255 -5.60 15.65 18.95
N MET A 256 -5.89 15.85 17.68
CA MET A 256 -5.57 14.90 16.61
C MET A 256 -4.38 15.42 15.82
N VAL A 257 -3.45 14.53 15.50
CA VAL A 257 -2.34 14.76 14.58
C VAL A 257 -2.30 13.61 13.60
N ASP A 258 -2.08 13.87 12.32
CA ASP A 258 -2.06 12.81 11.32
C ASP A 258 -0.84 12.85 10.42
N LEU A 259 -0.43 11.66 10.02
CA LEU A 259 0.47 11.40 8.90
C LEU A 259 -0.15 10.38 7.95
N THR A 260 -1.49 10.35 7.84
CA THR A 260 -2.21 9.39 6.96
C THR A 260 -1.60 9.32 5.56
N VAL A 261 -1.13 10.46 5.03
CA VAL A 261 -0.38 10.53 3.78
C VAL A 261 0.79 11.51 3.85
N GLY A 262 1.57 11.47 4.94
CA GLY A 262 2.75 12.33 5.12
C GLY A 262 2.43 13.74 5.65
N GLY A 263 1.26 13.95 6.24
CA GLY A 263 0.87 15.21 6.89
C GLY A 263 -0.04 16.18 6.11
N PRO A 264 -0.22 16.11 4.77
CA PRO A 264 -1.26 16.87 4.09
C PRO A 264 -2.63 16.64 4.69
N ARG A 265 -3.48 17.68 4.66
CA ARG A 265 -4.91 17.51 4.86
C ARG A 265 -5.44 16.55 3.81
N PHE A 266 -6.38 15.69 4.19
CA PHE A 266 -6.89 14.67 3.29
C PHE A 266 -8.29 14.23 3.71
N SER A 267 -9.18 13.99 2.75
CA SER A 267 -10.54 13.51 2.94
C SER A 267 -10.59 12.20 3.74
N LYS A 268 -9.59 11.33 3.59
CA LYS A 268 -9.43 10.12 4.41
C LYS A 268 -9.26 10.45 5.90
N THR A 269 -8.37 11.40 6.24
CA THR A 269 -8.24 11.86 7.63
C THR A 269 -9.51 12.59 8.07
N TYR A 270 -10.13 13.36 7.18
CA TYR A 270 -11.37 14.07 7.48
C TYR A 270 -12.52 13.12 7.86
N ASP A 271 -12.64 11.95 7.22
CA ASP A 271 -13.58 10.90 7.63
C ASP A 271 -13.37 10.49 9.11
N VAL A 272 -12.12 10.31 9.52
CA VAL A 272 -11.73 9.97 10.91
C VAL A 272 -12.10 11.11 11.87
N VAL A 273 -11.88 12.37 11.46
CA VAL A 273 -12.26 13.57 12.23
C VAL A 273 -13.79 13.66 12.38
N GLN A 274 -14.56 13.39 11.33
CA GLN A 274 -16.03 13.38 11.39
C GLN A 274 -16.56 12.31 12.34
N MET A 275 -16.01 11.09 12.29
CA MET A 275 -16.40 10.02 13.20
C MET A 275 -15.99 10.32 14.65
N THR A 276 -14.82 10.90 14.86
CA THR A 276 -14.38 11.36 16.19
C THR A 276 -15.32 12.42 16.75
N THR A 277 -15.70 13.40 15.92
CA THR A 277 -16.66 14.45 16.28
C THR A 277 -18.00 13.85 16.70
N ARG A 278 -18.50 12.86 15.95
CA ARG A 278 -19.73 12.14 16.28
C ARG A 278 -19.68 11.49 17.66
N VAL A 279 -18.61 10.75 17.99
CA VAL A 279 -18.45 10.12 19.31
C VAL A 279 -18.41 11.17 20.42
N VAL A 280 -17.71 12.29 20.21
CA VAL A 280 -17.64 13.40 21.17
C VAL A 280 -19.01 14.05 21.39
N ASP A 281 -19.80 14.22 20.34
CA ASP A 281 -21.15 14.78 20.43
C ASP A 281 -22.15 13.82 21.10
N GLU A 282 -22.03 12.52 20.85
CA GLU A 282 -22.79 11.49 21.55
C GLU A 282 -22.44 11.48 23.05
N TRP A 283 -21.14 11.54 23.39
CA TRP A 283 -20.68 11.66 24.78
C TRP A 283 -21.21 12.92 25.47
N LYS A 284 -21.22 14.05 24.77
CA LYS A 284 -21.82 15.30 25.27
C LYS A 284 -23.32 15.15 25.49
N THR A 285 -24.02 14.44 24.63
CA THR A 285 -25.46 14.17 24.76
C THR A 285 -25.75 13.27 25.95
N GLU A 286 -24.98 12.21 26.14
CA GLU A 286 -25.17 11.24 27.22
C GLU A 286 -24.77 11.79 28.60
N HIS A 287 -23.64 12.49 28.67
CA HIS A 287 -23.03 12.88 29.95
C HIS A 287 -23.09 14.39 30.24
N GLY A 288 -23.49 15.22 29.28
CA GLY A 288 -23.52 16.68 29.42
C GLY A 288 -22.12 17.33 29.48
N ILE A 289 -21.08 16.63 29.01
CA ILE A 289 -19.68 17.08 29.05
C ILE A 289 -19.22 17.40 27.63
N SER A 290 -18.87 18.65 27.37
CA SER A 290 -18.25 19.06 26.10
C SER A 290 -16.75 18.82 26.15
N ILE A 291 -16.22 18.09 25.17
CA ILE A 291 -14.78 17.84 25.00
C ILE A 291 -14.35 18.53 23.71
N PRO A 292 -13.54 19.60 23.76
CA PRO A 292 -13.03 20.23 22.55
C PRO A 292 -12.18 19.27 21.73
N LEU A 293 -12.34 19.30 20.41
CA LEU A 293 -11.52 18.57 19.45
C LEU A 293 -10.69 19.57 18.64
N THR A 294 -9.44 19.25 18.36
CA THR A 294 -8.58 20.04 17.46
C THR A 294 -7.77 19.10 16.59
N TRP A 295 -7.96 19.17 15.28
CA TRP A 295 -7.09 18.50 14.31
C TRP A 295 -5.99 19.47 13.91
N ILE A 296 -4.72 19.12 14.17
CA ILE A 296 -3.60 20.05 14.01
C ILE A 296 -3.34 20.40 12.55
N ASN A 297 -3.45 19.42 11.65
CA ASN A 297 -3.17 19.62 10.23
C ASN A 297 -4.19 20.57 9.56
N ASP A 298 -5.39 20.71 10.13
CA ASP A 298 -6.39 21.70 9.74
C ASP A 298 -7.03 22.43 10.93
N TYR A 299 -6.22 23.05 11.79
CA TYR A 299 -6.74 23.73 12.99
C TYR A 299 -7.64 24.94 12.67
N SER A 300 -7.67 25.36 11.40
CA SER A 300 -8.54 26.39 10.86
C SER A 300 -9.94 25.88 10.48
N ASN A 301 -10.14 24.56 10.53
CA ASN A 301 -11.30 23.86 9.99
C ASN A 301 -11.59 24.27 8.54
N LEU A 302 -10.57 24.44 7.69
CA LEU A 302 -10.76 24.78 6.28
C LEU A 302 -11.67 23.75 5.61
N MET A 303 -11.40 22.45 5.78
CA MET A 303 -12.16 21.39 5.11
C MET A 303 -13.63 21.36 5.54
N GLU A 304 -13.93 21.75 6.78
CA GLU A 304 -15.31 21.92 7.26
C GLU A 304 -15.95 23.21 6.71
N ARG A 305 -15.21 24.33 6.72
CA ARG A 305 -15.69 25.63 6.25
C ARG A 305 -15.93 25.65 4.75
N SER A 306 -15.14 24.91 3.98
CA SER A 306 -15.28 24.77 2.53
C SER A 306 -16.15 23.58 2.14
N PHE A 307 -16.71 22.82 3.08
CA PHE A 307 -17.53 21.69 2.72
C PHE A 307 -18.76 22.14 1.91
N PRO A 308 -19.18 21.40 0.86
CA PRO A 308 -20.26 21.85 -0.01
C PRO A 308 -21.60 22.10 0.69
N ILE A 309 -22.34 23.10 0.19
CA ILE A 309 -23.61 23.56 0.77
C ILE A 309 -24.79 22.77 0.20
N GLN A 310 -24.84 22.57 -1.13
CA GLN A 310 -25.91 21.84 -1.80
C GLN A 310 -25.38 20.72 -2.70
N PRO A 311 -26.07 19.56 -2.73
CA PRO A 311 -27.21 19.19 -1.88
C PRO A 311 -26.83 19.04 -0.39
N VAL A 312 -27.78 19.31 0.51
CA VAL A 312 -27.56 19.06 1.96
C VAL A 312 -27.17 17.60 2.18
N GLY A 313 -26.07 17.38 2.92
CA GLY A 313 -25.50 16.05 3.10
C GLY A 313 -24.77 15.56 1.87
N TRP A 314 -24.14 16.47 1.12
CA TRP A 314 -23.30 16.16 -0.01
C TRP A 314 -22.21 15.16 0.39
N THR A 315 -21.92 14.25 -0.54
CA THR A 315 -20.75 13.39 -0.53
C THR A 315 -20.29 13.24 -1.98
N ARG A 316 -19.02 12.88 -2.19
CA ARG A 316 -18.45 12.64 -3.53
C ARG A 316 -19.28 11.70 -4.41
N SER A 317 -20.02 10.75 -3.83
CA SER A 317 -20.93 9.86 -4.58
C SER A 317 -22.08 10.57 -5.31
N LEU A 318 -22.37 11.83 -4.96
CA LEU A 318 -23.35 12.65 -5.66
C LEU A 318 -22.75 13.42 -6.85
N GLY A 319 -21.44 13.34 -7.07
CA GLY A 319 -20.71 14.12 -8.06
C GLY A 319 -20.44 15.55 -7.60
N MET A 320 -20.14 16.46 -8.53
CA MET A 320 -19.90 17.87 -8.22
C MET A 320 -21.10 18.51 -7.50
N PRO A 321 -20.86 19.38 -6.50
CA PRO A 321 -21.93 20.05 -5.78
C PRO A 321 -22.68 21.08 -6.63
N ASP A 322 -23.95 21.33 -6.27
CA ASP A 322 -24.79 22.37 -6.89
C ASP A 322 -24.45 23.78 -6.37
N GLU A 323 -24.03 23.87 -5.10
CA GLU A 323 -23.63 25.10 -4.43
C GLU A 323 -22.47 24.80 -3.48
N ASP A 324 -21.38 25.53 -3.67
CA ASP A 324 -20.15 25.40 -2.90
C ASP A 324 -19.91 26.62 -2.00
N SER A 325 -19.17 26.41 -0.91
CA SER A 325 -18.83 27.45 0.07
C SER A 325 -17.77 28.43 -0.43
N HIS A 326 -16.91 28.00 -1.37
CA HIS A 326 -15.85 28.80 -1.99
C HIS A 326 -15.00 29.54 -0.97
N VAL A 327 -14.24 28.80 -0.17
CA VAL A 327 -13.39 29.36 0.88
C VAL A 327 -11.94 29.37 0.41
N LEU A 328 -11.24 30.49 0.57
CA LEU A 328 -9.84 30.56 0.15
C LEU A 328 -8.92 29.74 1.06
N LEU A 329 -7.96 29.05 0.43
CA LEU A 329 -6.90 28.31 1.10
C LEU A 329 -5.97 29.24 1.89
N ASN A 330 -5.65 30.42 1.33
CA ASN A 330 -4.75 31.38 1.97
C ASN A 330 -5.25 31.78 3.37
N GLY A 331 -4.31 31.91 4.31
CA GLY A 331 -4.64 32.17 5.71
C GLY A 331 -5.06 30.93 6.50
N SER A 332 -5.16 29.75 5.88
CA SER A 332 -5.52 28.48 6.51
C SER A 332 -4.36 27.47 6.43
N PRO A 333 -3.29 27.66 7.23
CA PRO A 333 -2.04 26.91 7.06
C PRO A 333 -2.14 25.47 7.60
N ASN A 334 -1.37 24.57 7.00
CA ASN A 334 -1.06 23.25 7.54
C ASN A 334 0.33 23.29 8.21
N PRO A 335 0.42 23.26 9.55
CA PRO A 335 1.69 23.39 10.24
C PRO A 335 2.59 22.14 10.14
N ILE A 336 2.06 21.00 9.70
CA ILE A 336 2.82 19.74 9.59
C ILE A 336 3.63 19.73 8.29
N THR A 337 2.98 19.95 7.14
CA THR A 337 3.66 19.96 5.83
C THR A 337 4.60 21.15 5.64
N SER A 338 4.34 22.24 6.37
CA SER A 338 5.22 23.41 6.41
C SER A 338 6.41 23.26 7.35
N ASP A 339 6.50 22.17 8.13
CA ASP A 339 7.62 21.96 9.07
C ASP A 339 8.85 21.42 8.34
N THR A 340 9.95 22.18 8.36
CA THR A 340 11.20 21.77 7.74
C THR A 340 11.79 20.52 8.36
N ASP A 341 11.48 20.18 9.62
CA ASP A 341 11.95 18.93 10.22
C ASP A 341 11.33 17.70 9.51
N LEU A 342 10.09 17.80 9.00
CA LEU A 342 9.48 16.76 8.17
C LEU A 342 10.16 16.66 6.80
N ALA A 343 10.42 17.81 6.17
CA ALA A 343 11.15 17.87 4.91
C ALA A 343 12.56 17.27 5.04
N THR A 344 13.25 17.55 6.15
CA THR A 344 14.54 16.96 6.49
C THR A 344 14.48 15.43 6.56
N LEU A 345 13.46 14.85 7.21
CA LEU A 345 13.31 13.39 7.28
C LEU A 345 13.15 12.76 5.89
N PHE A 346 12.33 13.36 5.03
CA PHE A 346 12.15 12.87 3.67
C PHE A 346 13.35 13.12 2.76
N ARG A 347 14.05 14.24 2.94
CA ARG A 347 15.28 14.54 2.21
C ARG A 347 16.37 13.55 2.57
N GLU A 348 16.57 13.23 3.84
CA GLU A 348 17.52 12.19 4.27
C GLU A 348 17.14 10.80 3.76
N ALA A 349 15.84 10.49 3.71
CA ALA A 349 15.32 9.27 3.11
C ALA A 349 15.62 9.16 1.60
N ILE A 350 15.52 10.29 0.87
CA ILE A 350 15.90 10.38 -0.55
C ILE A 350 17.42 10.26 -0.72
N GLU A 351 18.21 10.96 0.12
CA GLU A 351 19.67 10.89 0.13
C GLU A 351 20.17 9.45 0.32
N ALA A 352 19.48 8.66 1.16
CA ALA A 352 19.79 7.24 1.35
C ALA A 352 19.61 6.39 0.09
N GLY A 353 18.72 6.80 -0.81
CA GLY A 353 18.51 6.15 -2.11
C GLY A 353 19.55 6.56 -3.17
N MET A 354 20.31 7.65 -2.96
CA MET A 354 21.27 8.15 -3.94
C MET A 354 22.47 7.20 -4.13
N SER A 355 23.04 7.21 -5.34
CA SER A 355 24.21 6.40 -5.68
C SER A 355 25.52 7.04 -5.23
N GLY A 356 26.33 6.31 -4.47
CA GLY A 356 27.69 6.73 -4.12
C GLY A 356 28.69 6.77 -5.30
N SER A 357 28.26 6.37 -6.50
CA SER A 357 29.11 6.30 -7.71
C SER A 357 28.69 7.26 -8.83
N VAL A 358 27.46 7.78 -8.78
CA VAL A 358 26.94 8.80 -9.72
C VAL A 358 26.98 10.14 -9.00
N SER A 359 27.48 11.18 -9.68
CA SER A 359 27.50 12.52 -9.08
C SER A 359 26.10 13.12 -9.01
N ASP A 360 25.85 13.96 -8.00
CA ASP A 360 24.57 14.67 -7.84
C ASP A 360 24.08 15.40 -9.11
N ALA A 361 24.99 15.92 -9.94
CA ALA A 361 24.67 16.57 -11.22
C ALA A 361 23.99 15.64 -12.25
N ASN A 362 24.24 14.33 -12.14
CA ASN A 362 23.69 13.27 -12.98
C ASN A 362 22.63 12.44 -12.23
N THR A 363 22.22 12.87 -11.04
CA THR A 363 21.14 12.25 -10.27
C THR A 363 19.84 13.02 -10.53
N GLY A 364 18.76 12.28 -10.69
CA GLY A 364 17.40 12.81 -10.74
C GLY A 364 16.56 12.29 -9.58
N ILE A 365 15.61 13.10 -9.15
CA ILE A 365 14.71 12.80 -8.04
C ILE A 365 13.29 13.00 -8.54
N ILE A 366 12.49 11.93 -8.46
CA ILE A 366 11.06 11.99 -8.68
C ILE A 366 10.40 11.95 -7.31
N ILE A 367 9.74 13.04 -6.93
CA ILE A 367 8.88 13.09 -5.73
C ILE A 367 7.48 12.64 -6.15
N LEU A 368 7.22 11.34 -5.99
CA LEU A 368 5.97 10.70 -6.35
C LEU A 368 4.89 10.98 -5.30
N ASN A 369 3.71 11.37 -5.75
CA ASN A 369 2.60 11.78 -4.88
C ASN A 369 1.37 10.86 -5.07
N HIS A 370 0.75 10.46 -3.95
CA HIS A 370 -0.56 9.83 -3.89
C HIS A 370 -1.63 10.86 -4.28
N ALA A 371 -2.76 10.38 -4.78
CA ALA A 371 -3.82 11.22 -5.32
C ALA A 371 -5.03 11.40 -4.37
N LEU A 372 -5.97 12.23 -4.80
CA LEU A 372 -7.31 12.53 -4.28
C LEU A 372 -8.37 11.64 -4.92
N HIS A 373 -9.55 11.51 -4.30
CA HIS A 373 -10.73 11.03 -5.03
C HIS A 373 -11.27 12.15 -5.93
N ASP A 374 -11.89 11.78 -7.05
CA ASP A 374 -12.53 12.77 -7.93
C ASP A 374 -13.68 13.47 -7.19
N ASN A 375 -13.81 14.78 -7.41
CA ASN A 375 -14.73 15.72 -6.75
C ASN A 375 -14.37 16.06 -5.28
N ASP A 376 -13.31 15.49 -4.68
CA ASP A 376 -12.87 15.92 -3.34
C ASP A 376 -12.18 17.31 -3.39
N GLU A 377 -11.71 17.76 -4.56
CA GLU A 377 -10.99 19.04 -4.75
C GLU A 377 -11.79 20.30 -4.35
N VAL A 378 -13.10 20.19 -4.22
CA VAL A 378 -13.98 21.28 -3.78
C VAL A 378 -13.81 21.61 -2.28
N PHE A 379 -13.21 20.72 -1.50
CA PHE A 379 -13.00 20.94 -0.06
C PHE A 379 -11.67 20.40 0.49
N ASP A 380 -10.97 19.56 -0.25
CA ASP A 380 -9.74 18.88 0.16
C ASP A 380 -8.48 19.54 -0.45
N PRO A 381 -7.64 20.21 0.36
CA PRO A 381 -6.43 20.89 -0.11
C PRO A 381 -5.19 20.00 -0.09
N LYS A 382 -5.33 18.67 -0.09
CA LYS A 382 -4.20 17.72 -0.06
C LYS A 382 -3.10 18.06 -1.05
N MET A 383 -3.47 18.40 -2.29
CA MET A 383 -2.50 18.59 -3.35
C MET A 383 -1.66 19.85 -3.13
N ASP A 384 -2.29 20.93 -2.70
CA ASP A 384 -1.63 22.17 -2.31
C ASP A 384 -0.68 21.95 -1.13
N ASP A 385 -1.13 21.26 -0.09
CA ASP A 385 -0.30 20.89 1.08
C ASP A 385 0.90 20.01 0.69
N THR A 386 0.73 19.15 -0.31
CA THR A 386 1.78 18.28 -0.85
C THR A 386 2.87 19.07 -1.54
N ILE A 387 2.49 20.07 -2.35
CA ILE A 387 3.45 20.92 -3.08
C ILE A 387 4.35 21.65 -2.08
N VAL A 388 3.80 22.18 -0.99
CA VAL A 388 4.59 22.84 0.07
C VAL A 388 5.66 21.90 0.63
N LEU A 389 5.32 20.63 0.92
CA LEU A 389 6.29 19.65 1.40
C LEU A 389 7.37 19.36 0.33
N ASN A 390 6.96 19.20 -0.92
CA ASN A 390 7.87 18.92 -2.03
C ASN A 390 8.86 20.06 -2.28
N GLU A 391 8.39 21.31 -2.21
CA GLU A 391 9.22 22.52 -2.31
C GLU A 391 10.24 22.57 -1.16
N ASN A 392 9.81 22.32 0.08
CA ASN A 392 10.73 22.29 1.22
C ASN A 392 11.82 21.20 1.08
N ILE A 393 11.45 20.01 0.59
CA ILE A 393 12.40 18.92 0.33
C ILE A 393 13.41 19.33 -0.76
N LYS A 394 12.92 19.91 -1.87
CA LYS A 394 13.75 20.38 -2.97
C LYS A 394 14.72 21.48 -2.53
N ASP A 395 14.25 22.44 -1.75
CA ASP A 395 15.09 23.52 -1.23
C ASP A 395 16.23 22.99 -0.36
N GLU A 396 15.94 22.04 0.54
CA GLU A 396 16.98 21.40 1.36
C GLU A 396 17.99 20.62 0.51
N LEU A 397 17.52 19.84 -0.47
CA LEU A 397 18.37 19.10 -1.40
C LEU A 397 19.33 20.05 -2.13
N LEU A 398 18.84 21.17 -2.67
CA LEU A 398 19.67 22.12 -3.41
C LEU A 398 20.67 22.86 -2.52
N VAL A 399 20.35 23.07 -1.24
CA VAL A 399 21.28 23.64 -0.26
C VAL A 399 22.44 22.68 0.05
N LEU A 400 22.15 21.38 0.20
CA LEU A 400 23.14 20.37 0.58
C LEU A 400 23.89 19.76 -0.61
N HIS A 401 23.26 19.71 -1.77
CA HIS A 401 23.78 19.19 -3.03
C HIS A 401 23.83 20.30 -4.10
N PRO A 402 24.71 21.32 -3.95
CA PRO A 402 24.74 22.49 -4.82
C PRO A 402 25.15 22.21 -6.27
N THR A 403 25.57 20.98 -6.58
CA THR A 403 25.87 20.53 -7.94
C THR A 403 24.71 19.80 -8.61
N MET A 404 23.66 19.46 -7.86
CA MET A 404 22.44 18.88 -8.40
C MET A 404 21.76 19.90 -9.33
N ASP A 405 21.25 19.42 -10.45
CA ASP A 405 20.47 20.26 -11.37
C ASP A 405 19.05 20.41 -10.82
N PRO A 406 18.56 21.65 -10.53
CA PRO A 406 17.20 21.85 -10.04
C PRO A 406 16.12 21.26 -10.95
N ASP A 407 16.37 21.19 -12.26
CA ASP A 407 15.44 20.62 -13.24
C ASP A 407 15.39 19.09 -13.18
N ASN A 408 16.32 18.45 -12.47
CA ASN A 408 16.30 17.00 -12.24
C ASN A 408 15.52 16.61 -10.97
N ILE A 409 14.99 17.58 -10.21
CA ILE A 409 14.12 17.37 -9.04
C ILE A 409 12.71 17.77 -9.43
N ILE A 410 11.85 16.78 -9.66
CA ILE A 410 10.49 16.97 -10.17
C ILE A 410 9.46 16.17 -9.37
N GLY A 411 8.24 16.66 -9.30
CA GLY A 411 7.10 15.92 -8.77
C GLY A 411 6.40 15.09 -9.83
N ALA A 412 5.84 13.96 -9.40
CA ALA A 412 5.03 13.12 -10.26
C ALA A 412 3.77 12.58 -9.58
N ARG A 413 2.85 12.10 -10.42
CA ARG A 413 1.60 11.46 -10.04
C ARG A 413 1.40 10.11 -10.72
N MET A 414 0.57 9.29 -10.08
CA MET A 414 0.11 8.02 -10.65
C MET A 414 -0.85 8.25 -11.82
N GLY A 415 -1.16 7.19 -12.56
CA GLY A 415 -2.04 7.29 -13.72
C GLY A 415 -3.47 7.65 -13.37
N ILE A 416 -4.20 8.19 -14.35
CA ILE A 416 -5.66 8.38 -14.26
C ILE A 416 -6.38 7.27 -15.03
N LYS A 417 -7.64 7.00 -14.68
CA LYS A 417 -8.52 6.18 -15.51
C LYS A 417 -8.97 7.01 -16.70
N GLU A 418 -8.98 6.43 -17.89
CA GLU A 418 -9.60 7.01 -19.08
C GLU A 418 -10.68 6.07 -19.62
N VAL A 419 -11.56 6.60 -20.47
CA VAL A 419 -12.61 5.82 -21.08
C VAL A 419 -12.05 4.96 -22.22
N ASN A 420 -12.26 3.65 -22.18
CA ASN A 420 -12.05 2.74 -23.30
C ASN A 420 -13.38 2.44 -24.02
N ASP A 421 -13.61 3.11 -25.15
CA ASP A 421 -14.78 2.91 -26.01
C ASP A 421 -14.85 1.49 -26.65
N GLU A 422 -13.77 0.70 -26.60
CA GLU A 422 -13.68 -0.66 -27.15
C GLU A 422 -13.96 -1.76 -26.12
N ALA A 423 -14.10 -1.44 -24.83
CA ALA A 423 -14.26 -2.43 -23.76
C ALA A 423 -15.70 -2.96 -23.63
N GLU A 424 -15.88 -4.30 -23.59
CA GLU A 424 -17.19 -4.95 -23.50
C GLU A 424 -17.80 -4.95 -22.07
N HIS A 425 -17.02 -4.63 -21.03
CA HIS A 425 -17.41 -4.84 -19.62
C HIS A 425 -17.28 -3.61 -18.71
N THR A 426 -16.24 -2.79 -18.88
CA THR A 426 -16.05 -1.53 -18.13
C THR A 426 -15.59 -0.47 -19.11
N LEU A 427 -16.36 0.62 -19.24
CA LEU A 427 -15.99 1.73 -20.11
C LEU A 427 -14.75 2.48 -19.60
N GLU A 428 -14.26 2.25 -18.38
CA GLU A 428 -13.07 2.91 -17.84
C GLU A 428 -11.90 1.92 -17.69
N GLU A 429 -10.72 2.29 -18.17
CA GLU A 429 -9.46 1.55 -18.07
C GLU A 429 -8.31 2.45 -17.58
N ARG A 430 -7.27 1.84 -17.02
CA ARG A 430 -6.00 2.49 -16.66
C ARG A 430 -5.20 2.82 -17.92
N THR A 431 -4.74 4.05 -18.09
CA THR A 431 -3.93 4.45 -19.25
C THR A 431 -2.48 4.68 -18.84
N ARG A 432 -1.47 4.51 -19.74
CA ARG A 432 -1.43 4.80 -21.19
C ARG A 432 -1.71 3.65 -22.20
N GLU A 433 -1.42 2.39 -21.90
CA GLU A 433 -2.09 1.22 -22.51
C GLU A 433 -1.99 0.06 -21.50
N MET A 434 -2.76 0.16 -20.40
CA MET A 434 -2.94 -0.88 -19.35
C MET A 434 -1.71 -1.19 -18.47
N ARG A 435 -0.77 -0.24 -18.34
CA ARG A 435 0.48 -0.44 -17.58
C ARG A 435 0.61 0.39 -16.30
N GLY A 436 -0.12 1.50 -16.18
CA GLY A 436 -0.04 2.39 -15.01
C GLY A 436 -1.08 2.06 -13.95
N GLU A 437 -0.67 1.92 -12.69
CA GLU A 437 -1.60 1.95 -11.56
C GLU A 437 -2.27 3.33 -11.44
N ASN A 438 -3.57 3.33 -11.09
CA ASN A 438 -4.32 4.55 -10.78
C ASN A 438 -4.52 4.64 -9.26
N LEU A 439 -4.00 5.71 -8.64
CA LEU A 439 -4.21 6.04 -7.22
C LEU A 439 -5.09 7.29 -6.99
N GLY A 440 -5.77 7.76 -8.03
CA GLY A 440 -6.81 8.79 -8.04
C GLY A 440 -6.46 9.99 -8.93
N GLN A 441 -6.98 11.16 -8.57
CA GLN A 441 -6.81 12.42 -9.28
C GLN A 441 -5.87 13.37 -8.52
N GLN A 442 -5.23 14.31 -9.21
CA GLN A 442 -4.42 15.34 -8.53
C GLN A 442 -4.87 16.72 -8.93
N TRP A 443 -6.08 17.07 -8.50
CA TRP A 443 -6.63 18.40 -8.69
C TRP A 443 -6.20 19.30 -7.54
N LEU A 444 -5.85 20.54 -7.85
CA LEU A 444 -5.63 21.58 -6.86
C LEU A 444 -6.96 21.98 -6.23
N TYR A 445 -6.89 22.44 -4.99
CA TYR A 445 -8.05 22.91 -4.24
C TYR A 445 -8.82 24.00 -4.98
N GLU A 446 -10.15 23.85 -5.09
CA GLU A 446 -11.06 24.86 -5.64
C GLU A 446 -10.64 25.38 -7.03
N SER A 447 -10.06 24.50 -7.84
CA SER A 447 -9.37 24.87 -9.09
C SER A 447 -10.08 24.48 -10.38
N ASP A 448 -11.28 23.89 -10.31
CA ASP A 448 -11.98 23.30 -11.48
C ASP A 448 -11.14 22.23 -12.20
N LYS A 449 -10.56 21.31 -11.41
CA LYS A 449 -9.75 20.17 -11.88
C LYS A 449 -8.46 20.57 -12.59
N GLU A 450 -7.83 21.65 -12.16
CA GLU A 450 -6.47 21.99 -12.61
C GLU A 450 -5.45 21.17 -11.81
N PRO A 451 -4.51 20.48 -12.47
CA PRO A 451 -3.43 19.80 -11.78
C PRO A 451 -2.34 20.77 -11.30
N PRO A 452 -1.39 20.30 -10.46
CA PRO A 452 -0.13 21.02 -10.24
C PRO A 452 0.53 21.40 -11.57
N GLY A 453 1.13 22.58 -11.62
CA GLY A 453 1.80 23.09 -12.82
C GLY A 453 3.06 22.29 -13.21
N ASP A 454 3.76 22.80 -14.24
CA ASP A 454 5.08 22.31 -14.64
C ASP A 454 6.00 22.23 -13.41
N GLU A 455 6.92 21.24 -13.40
CA GLU A 455 7.71 20.78 -12.24
C GLU A 455 7.01 19.76 -11.35
N TRP A 456 5.73 19.94 -11.01
CA TRP A 456 5.04 19.12 -9.99
C TRP A 456 3.95 18.20 -10.55
N GLY A 457 3.50 18.43 -11.79
CA GLY A 457 2.32 17.79 -12.37
C GLY A 457 2.57 16.62 -13.32
N TYR A 458 3.79 16.08 -13.43
CA TYR A 458 4.09 14.99 -14.37
C TYR A 458 3.33 13.71 -14.01
N PHE A 459 2.87 12.94 -14.98
CA PHE A 459 2.64 11.51 -14.71
C PHE A 459 3.99 10.82 -14.48
N TYR A 460 4.05 9.79 -13.64
CA TYR A 460 5.33 9.17 -13.26
C TYR A 460 6.11 8.63 -14.46
N TRP A 461 5.45 8.08 -15.48
CA TRP A 461 6.12 7.65 -16.72
C TRP A 461 6.64 8.83 -17.54
N ASP A 462 5.95 9.97 -17.55
CA ASP A 462 6.41 11.18 -18.24
C ASP A 462 7.60 11.81 -17.48
N ALA A 463 7.59 11.74 -16.15
CA ALA A 463 8.73 12.14 -15.31
C ALA A 463 9.96 11.26 -15.57
N LEU A 464 9.76 9.94 -15.67
CA LEU A 464 10.82 8.99 -16.02
C LEU A 464 11.37 9.24 -17.42
N GLU A 465 10.51 9.50 -18.41
CA GLU A 465 10.92 9.84 -19.78
C GLU A 465 11.70 11.16 -19.81
N TYR A 466 11.19 12.18 -19.12
CA TYR A 466 11.84 13.48 -19.00
C TYR A 466 13.25 13.38 -18.42
N LEU A 467 13.45 12.64 -17.32
CA LEU A 467 14.78 12.46 -16.72
C LEU A 467 15.70 11.61 -17.60
N LYS A 468 15.18 10.55 -18.23
CA LYS A 468 15.93 9.73 -19.20
C LYS A 468 16.46 10.60 -20.34
N ASP A 469 15.61 11.42 -20.94
CA ASP A 469 15.96 12.25 -22.10
C ASP A 469 16.96 13.36 -21.75
N ARG A 470 17.04 13.75 -20.48
CA ARG A 470 18.09 14.63 -19.93
C ARG A 470 19.42 13.94 -19.70
N GLY A 471 19.47 12.61 -19.83
CA GLY A 471 20.68 11.81 -19.59
C GLY A 471 21.00 11.62 -18.11
N VAL A 472 20.00 11.65 -17.24
CA VAL A 472 20.15 11.27 -15.83
C VAL A 472 20.67 9.82 -15.77
N GLU A 473 21.68 9.58 -14.93
CA GLU A 473 22.35 8.27 -14.82
C GLU A 473 21.83 7.47 -13.61
N HIS A 474 21.22 8.16 -12.64
CA HIS A 474 20.59 7.54 -11.47
C HIS A 474 19.32 8.30 -11.05
N ILE A 475 18.20 7.61 -10.89
CA ILE A 475 16.91 8.20 -10.48
C ILE A 475 16.52 7.69 -9.08
N VAL A 476 16.26 8.59 -8.13
CA VAL A 476 15.66 8.23 -6.85
C VAL A 476 14.16 8.53 -6.88
N ILE A 477 13.34 7.54 -6.52
CA ILE A 477 11.88 7.67 -6.42
C ILE A 477 11.52 7.92 -4.95
N GLY A 478 11.28 9.18 -4.59
CA GLY A 478 10.79 9.58 -3.27
C GLY A 478 9.28 9.51 -3.21
N PHE A 479 8.71 8.61 -2.41
CA PHE A 479 7.26 8.56 -2.19
C PHE A 479 6.92 9.23 -0.85
N THR A 480 7.09 10.55 -0.77
CA THR A 480 7.09 11.40 0.44
C THR A 480 5.74 11.54 1.14
N GLN A 481 4.77 10.72 0.75
CA GLN A 481 3.45 10.60 1.38
C GLN A 481 3.27 9.26 2.10
N ILE A 482 4.27 8.39 2.05
CA ILE A 482 4.35 7.19 2.88
C ILE A 482 5.32 7.50 4.02
N VAL A 483 4.85 7.31 5.25
CA VAL A 483 5.61 7.50 6.50
C VAL A 483 5.75 6.22 7.30
N THR A 484 5.15 5.14 6.80
CA THR A 484 5.11 3.83 7.44
C THR A 484 5.15 2.82 6.31
N ASP A 485 6.21 2.00 6.29
CA ASP A 485 6.33 0.95 5.28
C ASP A 485 5.10 0.05 5.30
N SER A 486 4.64 -0.28 4.10
CA SER A 486 3.57 -1.23 3.85
C SER A 486 3.80 -1.92 2.52
N VAL A 487 2.94 -2.90 2.21
CA VAL A 487 2.96 -3.58 0.92
C VAL A 487 2.96 -2.61 -0.29
N LEU A 488 2.37 -1.42 -0.14
CA LEU A 488 2.31 -0.39 -1.18
C LEU A 488 3.71 0.07 -1.64
N ASN A 489 4.57 0.53 -0.73
CA ASN A 489 5.88 1.06 -1.13
C ASN A 489 6.98 -0.01 -1.19
N LEU A 490 6.80 -1.15 -0.51
CA LEU A 490 7.74 -2.27 -0.55
C LEU A 490 7.59 -3.11 -1.82
N VAL A 491 6.39 -3.18 -2.40
CA VAL A 491 6.08 -4.06 -3.53
C VAL A 491 5.47 -3.32 -4.71
N GLU A 492 4.33 -2.69 -4.51
CA GLU A 492 3.50 -2.18 -5.59
C GLU A 492 4.19 -1.06 -6.38
N ILE A 493 4.70 -0.04 -5.70
CA ILE A 493 5.33 1.11 -6.38
C ILE A 493 6.62 0.70 -7.10
N PRO A 494 7.56 -0.04 -6.49
CA PRO A 494 8.72 -0.54 -7.22
C PRO A 494 8.33 -1.35 -8.46
N ASN A 495 7.23 -2.13 -8.41
CA ASN A 495 6.70 -2.80 -9.60
C ASN A 495 6.24 -1.81 -10.67
N GLN A 496 5.56 -0.72 -10.33
CA GLN A 496 5.17 0.27 -11.34
C GLN A 496 6.38 0.93 -11.99
N ILE A 497 7.40 1.29 -11.21
CA ILE A 497 8.62 1.90 -11.74
C ILE A 497 9.40 0.90 -12.60
N GLY A 498 9.53 -0.35 -12.16
CA GLY A 498 10.21 -1.41 -12.90
C GLY A 498 9.56 -1.72 -14.26
N LYS A 499 8.24 -1.55 -14.43
CA LYS A 499 7.56 -1.73 -15.74
C LYS A 499 8.04 -0.71 -16.76
N GLU A 500 8.30 0.51 -16.30
CA GLU A 500 8.70 1.61 -17.17
C GLU A 500 10.20 1.56 -17.49
N ILE A 501 11.06 1.50 -16.47
CA ILE A 501 12.52 1.66 -16.66
C ILE A 501 13.36 0.42 -16.30
N GLY A 502 12.70 -0.71 -16.02
CA GLY A 502 13.34 -2.00 -15.81
C GLY A 502 13.80 -2.24 -14.39
N VAL A 503 14.07 -3.51 -14.06
CA VAL A 503 14.58 -3.92 -12.74
C VAL A 503 16.08 -4.18 -12.74
N LYS A 504 16.71 -4.44 -13.89
CA LYS A 504 18.17 -4.63 -13.97
C LYS A 504 18.88 -3.27 -14.01
N ASN A 505 19.51 -2.91 -12.89
CA ASN A 505 20.24 -1.65 -12.72
C ASN A 505 21.77 -1.88 -12.78
N TRP A 506 22.46 -1.53 -13.88
CA TRP A 506 23.88 -1.90 -14.10
C TRP A 506 24.91 -1.44 -13.03
N LEU A 507 24.63 -0.42 -12.20
CA LEU A 507 25.53 -0.04 -11.10
C LEU A 507 25.40 -0.93 -9.86
N LYS A 508 24.27 -1.62 -9.73
CA LYS A 508 23.90 -2.44 -8.56
C LYS A 508 23.50 -3.87 -8.94
N ASP A 509 23.68 -4.29 -10.18
CA ASP A 509 23.46 -5.67 -10.62
C ASP A 509 24.31 -6.64 -9.75
N GLY A 510 23.63 -7.50 -9.00
CA GLY A 510 24.22 -8.39 -7.99
C GLY A 510 24.50 -7.78 -6.61
N THR A 511 24.16 -6.51 -6.37
CA THR A 511 24.18 -5.87 -5.03
C THR A 511 22.75 -5.70 -4.52
N TRP A 512 22.36 -6.58 -3.62
CA TRP A 512 21.00 -6.66 -3.10
C TRP A 512 20.88 -6.03 -1.71
N ASP A 513 19.85 -5.21 -1.48
CA ASP A 513 19.48 -4.66 -0.17
C ASP A 513 18.32 -5.45 0.46
N TYR A 514 18.66 -6.62 1.00
CA TYR A 514 17.72 -7.46 1.72
C TYR A 514 17.41 -6.98 3.15
N THR A 515 17.96 -5.84 3.56
CA THR A 515 17.64 -5.24 4.87
C THR A 515 16.40 -4.38 4.73
N THR A 516 16.34 -3.57 3.66
CA THR A 516 15.23 -2.67 3.38
C THR A 516 14.09 -3.38 2.65
N TYR A 517 14.41 -4.24 1.68
CA TYR A 517 13.41 -4.96 0.89
C TYR A 517 13.44 -6.46 1.19
N PRO A 518 12.28 -7.15 1.11
CA PRO A 518 12.26 -8.59 1.35
C PRO A 518 13.12 -9.32 0.32
N ILE A 519 13.72 -10.44 0.71
CA ILE A 519 14.41 -11.34 -0.23
C ILE A 519 13.44 -11.69 -1.34
N VAL A 520 12.28 -12.24 -0.97
CA VAL A 520 11.23 -12.61 -1.92
C VAL A 520 10.52 -11.35 -2.36
N GLY A 521 10.95 -10.85 -3.50
CA GLY A 521 10.31 -9.71 -4.08
C GLY A 521 10.95 -8.36 -3.80
N HIS A 522 12.26 -8.40 -3.68
CA HIS A 522 13.09 -7.23 -3.81
C HIS A 522 13.00 -6.65 -5.23
N PRO A 523 12.85 -5.33 -5.46
CA PRO A 523 12.82 -4.70 -6.79
C PRO A 523 13.91 -5.17 -7.76
N PHE A 524 15.04 -5.55 -7.20
CA PHE A 524 16.21 -5.95 -7.97
C PHE A 524 16.41 -7.49 -8.01
N ALA A 525 15.77 -8.30 -7.15
CA ALA A 525 16.06 -9.75 -7.11
C ALA A 525 15.88 -10.46 -8.48
N ASP A 526 16.68 -11.51 -8.71
CA ASP A 526 16.65 -12.40 -9.89
C ASP A 526 15.32 -13.18 -10.08
N TYR A 527 14.22 -12.76 -9.49
CA TYR A 527 12.87 -13.29 -9.73
C TYR A 527 11.78 -12.25 -9.45
N TRP A 528 12.16 -11.03 -9.11
CA TRP A 528 11.20 -9.94 -9.02
C TRP A 528 10.94 -9.41 -10.42
N GLY A 529 9.79 -9.78 -10.94
CA GLY A 529 9.28 -9.24 -12.19
C GLY A 529 9.91 -9.79 -13.46
N ASN A 530 11.17 -10.18 -13.46
CA ASN A 530 11.64 -11.13 -14.47
C ASN A 530 11.51 -12.55 -13.91
N TRP A 531 11.71 -13.53 -14.79
CA TRP A 531 11.90 -14.94 -14.41
C TRP A 531 10.63 -15.77 -14.26
N VAL A 532 10.05 -16.01 -15.43
CA VAL A 532 9.83 -17.39 -15.87
C VAL A 532 11.20 -18.05 -16.01
N TYR A 533 11.49 -19.17 -15.33
CA TYR A 533 12.58 -20.05 -15.80
C TYR A 533 12.19 -20.61 -17.18
N THR A 534 12.94 -20.26 -18.23
CA THR A 534 12.53 -20.51 -19.63
C THR A 534 12.80 -21.94 -20.13
N ASP A 535 13.55 -22.78 -19.42
CA ASP A 535 13.74 -24.19 -19.86
C ASP A 535 12.65 -25.14 -19.35
N CYS A 536 11.53 -25.06 -20.05
CA CYS A 536 10.39 -25.97 -19.95
C CYS A 536 10.65 -27.36 -20.56
N GLY A 537 11.68 -27.50 -21.39
CA GLY A 537 11.98 -28.76 -22.06
C GLY A 537 12.66 -29.72 -21.11
N GLU A 538 12.26 -30.97 -21.12
CA GLU A 538 13.22 -32.02 -20.86
C GLU A 538 13.84 -32.40 -22.20
N TRP A 539 15.05 -32.90 -22.18
CA TRP A 539 15.70 -33.42 -23.38
C TRP A 539 15.91 -34.90 -23.16
N GLU A 540 15.31 -35.72 -24.01
CA GLU A 540 15.55 -37.15 -24.00
C GLU A 540 16.71 -37.44 -24.97
N LEU A 541 17.80 -37.98 -24.43
CA LEU A 541 18.90 -38.52 -25.21
C LEU A 541 18.92 -40.04 -25.00
N GLN A 542 18.75 -40.80 -26.09
CA GLN A 542 18.91 -42.25 -26.06
C GLN A 542 20.41 -42.59 -25.98
N PHE A 543 20.73 -43.69 -25.32
CA PHE A 543 22.11 -44.17 -25.19
C PHE A 543 22.21 -45.69 -25.35
N ASP A 544 23.35 -46.13 -25.88
CA ASP A 544 23.72 -47.55 -26.03
C ASP A 544 25.12 -47.81 -25.46
N ASN A 545 25.42 -49.10 -25.22
CA ASN A 545 26.75 -49.58 -24.80
C ASN A 545 27.28 -48.86 -23.56
N GLY A 546 26.43 -48.64 -22.56
CA GLY A 546 26.84 -48.06 -21.28
C GLY A 546 27.90 -48.94 -20.62
N THR A 547 29.08 -48.36 -20.36
CA THR A 547 30.25 -49.10 -19.84
C THR A 547 30.54 -48.82 -18.37
N GLU A 548 30.08 -47.68 -17.85
CA GLU A 548 30.10 -47.32 -16.43
C GLU A 548 28.87 -46.44 -16.14
N GLU A 549 28.24 -46.62 -14.98
CA GLU A 549 26.96 -45.99 -14.64
C GLU A 549 27.05 -44.46 -14.62
N ILE A 550 26.28 -43.82 -15.50
CA ILE A 550 26.13 -42.36 -15.52
C ILE A 550 25.42 -41.91 -14.25
N ALA A 551 26.01 -40.94 -13.53
CA ALA A 551 25.47 -40.44 -12.29
C ALA A 551 24.08 -39.80 -12.51
N ALA A 552 23.03 -40.45 -12.01
CA ALA A 552 21.69 -39.87 -12.01
C ALA A 552 21.62 -38.68 -11.03
N GLY A 553 20.92 -37.61 -11.41
CA GLY A 553 20.37 -36.66 -10.43
C GLY A 553 19.50 -37.45 -9.45
N GLY A 554 19.74 -37.33 -8.15
CA GLY A 554 19.00 -38.09 -7.14
C GLY A 554 17.48 -37.88 -7.26
N LEU A 555 16.69 -38.78 -6.68
CA LEU A 555 15.20 -38.77 -6.74
C LEU A 555 14.51 -37.51 -6.17
N ASN A 556 15.25 -36.46 -5.80
CA ASN A 556 14.80 -35.08 -5.61
C ASN A 556 16.00 -34.17 -5.27
N PRO A 557 16.59 -33.44 -6.23
CA PRO A 557 17.53 -32.37 -5.92
C PRO A 557 16.75 -31.06 -5.78
N THR A 558 16.76 -30.48 -4.59
CA THR A 558 16.06 -29.21 -4.30
C THR A 558 16.75 -27.98 -4.90
N THR A 559 17.87 -28.11 -5.61
CA THR A 559 18.58 -27.04 -6.34
C THR A 559 19.38 -27.60 -7.54
N LEU A 560 19.72 -26.74 -8.51
CA LEU A 560 20.59 -27.06 -9.67
C LEU A 560 22.10 -27.09 -9.29
N GLU A 561 22.46 -26.65 -8.08
CA GLU A 561 23.85 -26.66 -7.60
C GLU A 561 24.28 -28.07 -7.19
N GLY A 562 25.21 -28.67 -7.95
CA GLY A 562 25.80 -29.99 -7.64
C GLY A 562 25.26 -31.18 -8.43
N ALA A 563 24.23 -31.01 -9.27
CA ALA A 563 23.75 -32.04 -10.20
C ALA A 563 24.86 -32.46 -11.19
N ALA A 564 24.80 -33.70 -11.69
CA ALA A 564 25.76 -34.19 -12.69
C ALA A 564 25.46 -33.57 -14.05
N ARG A 565 26.47 -33.07 -14.76
CA ARG A 565 26.35 -32.60 -16.15
C ARG A 565 26.79 -33.68 -17.11
N LEU A 566 25.99 -33.94 -18.13
CA LEU A 566 26.34 -34.75 -19.28
C LEU A 566 27.10 -33.91 -20.29
N ILE A 567 28.24 -34.41 -20.76
CA ILE A 567 29.11 -33.73 -21.72
C ILE A 567 29.33 -34.67 -22.92
N GLY A 568 29.13 -34.14 -24.13
CA GLY A 568 29.45 -34.82 -25.39
C GLY A 568 30.92 -34.61 -25.76
N ASP A 569 31.67 -35.70 -25.88
CA ASP A 569 33.13 -35.67 -26.06
C ASP A 569 33.56 -34.96 -27.36
N THR A 570 32.79 -35.15 -28.45
CA THR A 570 33.14 -34.58 -29.76
C THR A 570 32.35 -33.31 -30.06
N SER A 571 31.08 -33.25 -29.66
CA SER A 571 30.21 -32.10 -29.89
C SER A 571 30.48 -30.93 -28.97
N GLY A 572 31.04 -31.18 -27.77
CA GLY A 572 31.10 -30.22 -26.68
C GLY A 572 29.72 -29.81 -26.18
N ALA A 573 28.67 -30.57 -26.52
CA ALA A 573 27.34 -30.32 -26.02
C ALA A 573 27.28 -30.65 -24.52
N GLU A 574 26.54 -29.85 -23.77
CA GLU A 574 26.39 -30.00 -22.33
C GLU A 574 24.90 -30.06 -21.98
N GLY A 575 24.55 -30.75 -20.89
CA GLY A 575 23.21 -30.74 -20.31
C GLY A 575 23.21 -31.27 -18.88
N VAL A 576 22.30 -30.81 -18.03
CA VAL A 576 22.15 -31.26 -16.64
C VAL A 576 21.35 -32.57 -16.58
N ILE A 577 21.88 -33.60 -15.93
CA ILE A 577 21.27 -34.93 -15.83
C ILE A 577 20.17 -34.94 -14.78
N LYS A 578 18.92 -35.10 -15.22
CA LYS A 578 17.75 -35.29 -14.35
C LYS A 578 17.58 -36.76 -13.97
N GLN A 579 17.56 -37.65 -14.96
CA GLN A 579 17.29 -39.07 -14.74
C GLN A 579 17.99 -39.92 -15.78
N VAL A 580 18.45 -41.11 -15.37
CA VAL A 580 18.95 -42.17 -16.25
C VAL A 580 18.02 -43.37 -16.14
N ILE A 581 17.49 -43.84 -17.26
CA ILE A 581 16.54 -44.96 -17.33
C ILE A 581 17.18 -46.04 -18.18
N VAL A 582 17.48 -47.19 -17.57
CA VAL A 582 17.97 -48.39 -18.27
C VAL A 582 16.76 -49.21 -18.73
N GLU A 583 16.60 -49.35 -20.04
CA GLU A 583 15.47 -50.08 -20.64
C GLU A 583 15.86 -51.53 -21.00
N SER A 584 17.14 -51.79 -21.26
CA SER A 584 17.70 -53.13 -21.47
C SER A 584 19.20 -53.18 -21.16
N GLY A 585 19.73 -54.40 -20.95
CA GLY A 585 21.14 -54.61 -20.59
C GLY A 585 21.44 -54.25 -19.13
N SER A 586 22.73 -54.20 -18.79
CA SER A 586 23.21 -53.77 -17.47
C SER A 586 24.56 -53.07 -17.58
N TRP A 587 24.80 -52.11 -16.68
CA TRP A 587 26.09 -51.44 -16.54
C TRP A 587 27.20 -52.45 -16.19
N ASP A 588 26.88 -53.48 -15.39
CA ASP A 588 27.83 -54.55 -15.02
C ASP A 588 28.27 -55.42 -16.21
N THR A 589 27.47 -55.48 -17.27
CA THR A 589 27.74 -56.28 -18.48
C THR A 589 28.18 -55.43 -19.67
N ASN A 590 28.40 -54.13 -19.46
CA ASN A 590 28.83 -53.15 -20.46
C ASN A 590 27.91 -53.09 -21.70
N ASP A 591 26.63 -53.40 -21.51
CA ASP A 591 25.62 -53.44 -22.58
C ASP A 591 24.33 -52.69 -22.19
N ALA A 592 24.41 -51.80 -21.19
CA ALA A 592 23.28 -50.95 -20.80
C ALA A 592 22.83 -50.07 -21.97
N ALA A 593 21.52 -50.07 -22.21
CA ALA A 593 20.87 -49.22 -23.19
C ALA A 593 19.56 -48.68 -22.64
N GLY A 594 19.23 -47.45 -23.01
CA GLY A 594 18.05 -46.75 -22.53
C GLY A 594 18.14 -45.27 -22.82
N LYS A 595 17.64 -44.44 -21.90
CA LYS A 595 17.54 -42.99 -22.10
C LYS A 595 17.98 -42.16 -20.91
N ILE A 596 18.46 -40.95 -21.21
CA ILE A 596 18.84 -39.92 -20.25
C ILE A 596 17.91 -38.73 -20.44
N ILE A 597 17.35 -38.25 -19.33
CA ILE A 597 16.54 -37.04 -19.27
C ILE A 597 17.44 -35.89 -18.83
N LEU A 598 17.52 -34.84 -19.65
CA LEU A 598 18.44 -33.72 -19.53
C LEU A 598 17.70 -32.37 -19.41
N LYS A 599 18.39 -31.39 -18.84
CA LYS A 599 17.98 -29.97 -18.68
C LYS A 599 19.11 -29.03 -19.14
N ASP A 600 18.82 -27.77 -19.46
CA ASP A 600 19.79 -26.75 -19.84
C ASP A 600 20.76 -27.21 -20.94
N VAL A 601 20.24 -27.87 -21.98
CA VAL A 601 21.07 -28.41 -23.06
C VAL A 601 21.67 -27.28 -23.89
N VAL A 602 22.99 -27.16 -23.89
CA VAL A 602 23.75 -26.22 -24.71
C VAL A 602 24.49 -27.01 -25.79
N GLY A 603 24.25 -26.67 -27.06
CA GLY A 603 24.84 -27.39 -28.21
C GLY A 603 23.97 -28.55 -28.69
N SER A 604 24.55 -29.50 -29.42
CA SER A 604 23.82 -30.67 -29.94
C SER A 604 24.69 -31.92 -29.89
N PHE A 605 24.21 -32.91 -29.15
CA PHE A 605 24.87 -34.22 -29.08
C PHE A 605 24.88 -34.88 -30.46
N SER A 606 26.01 -35.48 -30.83
CA SER A 606 26.23 -36.18 -32.08
C SER A 606 25.96 -37.68 -31.93
N ASP A 607 25.22 -38.25 -32.88
CA ASP A 607 24.96 -39.70 -32.92
C ASP A 607 26.27 -40.51 -32.91
N GLY A 608 26.36 -41.48 -32.01
CA GLY A 608 27.51 -42.35 -31.81
C GLY A 608 28.68 -41.72 -31.05
N GLU A 609 28.55 -40.50 -30.52
CA GLU A 609 29.61 -39.90 -29.69
C GLU A 609 29.63 -40.47 -28.27
N ILE A 610 30.79 -40.38 -27.61
CA ILE A 610 30.90 -40.71 -26.19
C ILE A 610 30.27 -39.58 -25.39
N ILE A 611 29.35 -39.93 -24.50
CA ILE A 611 28.77 -39.04 -23.50
C ILE A 611 29.23 -39.49 -22.12
N TYR A 612 29.59 -38.53 -21.27
CA TYR A 612 30.06 -38.80 -19.92
C TYR A 612 29.56 -37.74 -18.94
N ASP A 613 29.42 -38.12 -17.66
CA ASP A 613 29.06 -37.16 -16.63
C ASP A 613 30.27 -36.39 -16.06
N ASP A 614 30.03 -35.31 -15.34
CA ASP A 614 31.07 -34.43 -14.78
C ASP A 614 31.57 -34.82 -13.38
N LYS A 615 31.26 -36.04 -12.90
CA LYS A 615 31.65 -36.50 -11.54
C LYS A 615 33.04 -37.15 -11.53
N GLY A 616 33.58 -37.29 -10.31
CA GLY A 616 34.98 -37.65 -10.07
C GLY A 616 35.43 -39.00 -10.64
N ASP A 617 34.49 -39.94 -10.81
CA ASP A 617 34.62 -41.17 -11.60
C ASP A 617 33.45 -41.16 -12.60
N PRO A 618 33.63 -40.64 -13.82
CA PRO A 618 32.52 -40.33 -14.71
C PRO A 618 31.99 -41.59 -15.39
N GLY A 619 30.68 -41.82 -15.28
CA GLY A 619 29.99 -42.82 -16.07
C GLY A 619 30.00 -42.47 -17.55
N SER A 620 29.86 -43.46 -18.43
CA SER A 620 29.87 -43.21 -19.87
C SER A 620 29.05 -44.19 -20.70
N ALA A 621 28.52 -43.66 -21.81
CA ALA A 621 27.78 -44.40 -22.82
C ALA A 621 28.00 -43.79 -24.22
N LEU A 622 27.41 -44.39 -25.25
CA LEU A 622 27.33 -43.79 -26.57
C LEU A 622 25.97 -43.13 -26.76
N ALA A 623 25.97 -41.86 -27.19
CA ALA A 623 24.74 -41.21 -27.65
C ALA A 623 24.16 -41.98 -28.84
N ASN A 624 22.87 -42.31 -28.78
CA ASN A 624 22.12 -42.91 -29.87
C ASN A 624 21.15 -41.86 -30.41
N GLY A 625 21.53 -41.23 -31.52
CA GLY A 625 20.84 -40.10 -32.10
C GLY A 625 21.18 -38.76 -31.44
N THR A 626 20.33 -37.78 -31.72
CA THR A 626 20.41 -36.43 -31.17
C THR A 626 19.46 -36.30 -29.97
N ALA A 627 19.86 -35.54 -28.97
CA ALA A 627 18.95 -35.19 -27.87
C ALA A 627 17.70 -34.54 -28.46
N THR A 628 16.54 -35.08 -28.09
CA THR A 628 15.26 -34.63 -28.61
C THR A 628 14.52 -33.98 -27.47
N GLN A 629 14.14 -32.71 -27.65
CA GLN A 629 13.37 -32.00 -26.64
C GLN A 629 12.00 -32.69 -26.49
N THR A 630 11.74 -33.20 -25.30
CA THR A 630 10.44 -33.70 -24.86
C THR A 630 9.75 -32.59 -24.07
N ILE A 631 8.43 -32.47 -24.28
CA ILE A 631 7.62 -31.56 -23.46
C ILE A 631 7.41 -32.25 -22.12
N SER A 632 7.98 -31.71 -21.05
CA SER A 632 7.64 -32.10 -19.67
C SER A 632 6.15 -31.81 -19.44
N THR A 633 5.41 -32.75 -18.84
CA THR A 633 3.96 -32.61 -18.60
C THR A 633 3.62 -31.50 -17.62
N ASP A 634 4.46 -31.28 -16.63
CA ASP A 634 4.45 -30.03 -15.91
C ASP A 634 5.36 -29.11 -16.68
N CYS A 635 4.86 -27.99 -17.23
CA CYS A 635 4.99 -26.51 -16.98
C CYS A 635 4.39 -25.91 -15.70
N CYS A 636 5.10 -25.77 -14.58
CA CYS A 636 4.53 -25.19 -13.36
C CYS A 636 4.51 -23.62 -13.47
N PHE A 637 3.31 -23.05 -13.66
CA PHE A 637 3.08 -21.60 -13.75
C PHE A 637 1.72 -21.27 -13.14
N GLU A 638 1.44 -21.85 -11.97
CA GLU A 638 0.31 -21.50 -11.09
C GLU A 638 0.77 -20.56 -9.97
N MET A 639 -0.16 -19.71 -9.49
CA MET A 639 -0.12 -19.26 -8.10
C MET A 639 -0.47 -20.55 -7.43
N GLY A 640 0.56 -21.28 -7.02
CA GLY A 640 0.43 -22.67 -6.56
C GLY A 640 1.38 -23.67 -7.22
N GLY A 641 1.88 -23.43 -8.43
CA GLY A 641 2.51 -24.50 -9.20
C GLY A 641 1.63 -25.75 -9.43
N CYS A 642 2.11 -26.78 -10.13
CA CYS A 642 1.39 -28.03 -10.36
C CYS A 642 1.79 -29.09 -9.30
N ALA A 643 0.81 -29.83 -8.77
CA ALA A 643 1.00 -30.83 -7.72
C ALA A 643 1.69 -32.13 -8.19
N ASP A 644 1.79 -32.32 -9.50
CA ASP A 644 2.39 -33.45 -10.20
C ASP A 644 3.84 -33.20 -10.69
N ASP A 645 4.38 -31.98 -10.48
CA ASP A 645 5.75 -31.60 -10.87
C ASP A 645 6.79 -31.85 -9.75
N PRO A 646 7.80 -32.73 -9.94
CA PRO A 646 8.86 -32.93 -8.96
C PRO A 646 9.92 -31.80 -8.92
N LEU A 647 9.89 -30.85 -9.86
CA LEU A 647 10.68 -29.61 -9.82
C LEU A 647 9.71 -28.42 -9.96
N PRO A 648 9.15 -27.89 -8.84
CA PRO A 648 8.12 -26.86 -8.92
C PRO A 648 8.64 -25.64 -9.67
N ARG A 649 7.92 -25.24 -10.70
CA ARG A 649 8.13 -23.98 -11.41
C ARG A 649 7.07 -22.94 -10.98
N PRO A 650 7.47 -21.75 -10.55
CA PRO A 650 6.55 -20.60 -10.46
C PRO A 650 7.02 -19.47 -11.42
N TYR A 651 6.27 -18.44 -11.84
CA TYR A 651 4.85 -18.12 -12.00
C TYR A 651 4.69 -16.66 -12.51
N SER A 652 3.83 -16.42 -13.50
CA SER A 652 2.92 -15.24 -13.53
C SER A 652 1.49 -15.80 -13.62
N PRO A 653 0.45 -15.08 -13.16
CA PRO A 653 -0.93 -15.52 -13.26
C PRO A 653 -1.34 -16.02 -14.61
N PRO A 654 -2.21 -17.05 -14.64
CA PRO A 654 -2.84 -17.40 -15.89
C PRO A 654 -3.46 -16.13 -16.42
N ARG A 655 -3.03 -15.73 -17.61
CA ARG A 655 -3.70 -14.68 -18.35
C ARG A 655 -5.15 -15.11 -18.48
N LEU A 656 -6.05 -14.37 -17.83
CA LEU A 656 -7.48 -14.73 -17.79
C LEU A 656 -8.20 -14.23 -19.05
N THR A 657 -7.69 -13.16 -19.68
CA THR A 657 -8.22 -12.65 -20.94
C THR A 657 -7.85 -13.62 -22.08
N PRO A 658 -8.82 -14.12 -22.86
CA PRO A 658 -8.52 -14.98 -24.01
C PRO A 658 -7.62 -14.28 -25.05
N LEU A 659 -6.86 -15.06 -25.82
CA LEU A 659 -6.26 -14.58 -27.07
C LEU A 659 -7.30 -14.69 -28.19
N PRO A 660 -7.43 -13.70 -29.10
CA PRO A 660 -6.49 -12.61 -29.41
C PRO A 660 -6.79 -11.27 -28.71
N ASP A 661 -7.69 -11.26 -27.74
CA ASP A 661 -8.24 -10.02 -27.20
C ASP A 661 -7.17 -9.21 -26.46
N ARG A 662 -7.35 -7.89 -26.40
CA ARG A 662 -6.49 -7.04 -25.58
C ARG A 662 -6.74 -7.39 -24.10
N ARG A 663 -5.67 -7.64 -23.33
CA ARG A 663 -5.78 -7.98 -21.89
C ARG A 663 -6.58 -6.89 -21.19
N HIS A 664 -7.66 -7.22 -20.47
CA HIS A 664 -8.38 -6.20 -19.71
C HIS A 664 -7.62 -5.87 -18.40
N ASP A 665 -7.90 -4.72 -17.77
CA ASP A 665 -7.25 -4.28 -16.52
C ASP A 665 -7.30 -5.27 -15.35
N MET A 666 -8.29 -6.17 -15.33
CA MET A 666 -8.44 -7.22 -14.32
C MET A 666 -7.56 -8.45 -14.58
N ASP A 667 -6.81 -8.47 -15.68
CA ASP A 667 -6.03 -9.62 -16.08
C ASP A 667 -4.84 -9.73 -15.13
N PRO A 668 -4.79 -10.77 -14.29
CA PRO A 668 -3.78 -10.83 -13.25
C PRO A 668 -2.38 -10.91 -13.86
N SER A 669 -2.19 -11.36 -15.11
CA SER A 669 -0.88 -11.34 -15.78
C SER A 669 -0.29 -9.93 -15.98
N LEU A 670 -1.10 -8.86 -15.99
CA LEU A 670 -0.64 -7.47 -16.16
C LEU A 670 0.07 -6.90 -14.93
N ALA A 671 -0.22 -7.42 -13.74
CA ALA A 671 0.47 -7.01 -12.53
C ALA A 671 1.94 -7.48 -12.51
N TYR A 672 2.30 -8.44 -13.37
CA TYR A 672 3.56 -9.19 -13.30
C TYR A 672 4.34 -9.24 -14.62
N ASP A 673 3.99 -8.38 -15.57
CA ASP A 673 4.70 -8.20 -16.84
C ASP A 673 5.78 -7.12 -16.67
N LEU A 674 6.90 -7.52 -16.06
CA LEU A 674 8.03 -6.66 -15.74
C LEU A 674 9.20 -7.02 -16.65
N SER A 675 9.71 -6.06 -17.41
CA SER A 675 10.86 -6.27 -18.29
C SER A 675 12.17 -5.97 -17.55
N ASP A 676 13.22 -6.74 -17.84
CA ASP A 676 14.60 -6.48 -17.35
C ASP A 676 15.02 -5.02 -17.54
N TYR A 677 14.68 -4.42 -18.69
CA TYR A 677 15.08 -3.08 -19.10
C TYR A 677 13.90 -2.12 -19.30
N GLY A 678 12.73 -2.51 -18.80
CA GLY A 678 11.51 -1.70 -18.85
C GLY A 678 10.95 -1.57 -20.27
N HIS A 679 9.82 -0.87 -20.39
CA HIS A 679 9.17 -0.64 -21.69
C HIS A 679 9.40 0.75 -22.26
N LEU A 680 9.88 1.68 -21.44
CA LEU A 680 10.05 3.06 -21.85
C LEU A 680 11.17 3.19 -22.89
N GLY A 681 10.81 3.54 -24.13
CA GLY A 681 11.74 3.60 -25.27
C GLY A 681 11.95 2.27 -26.01
N TYR A 682 11.17 1.22 -25.68
CA TYR A 682 11.17 -0.06 -26.41
C TYR A 682 10.01 -0.16 -27.41
N ASP A 683 10.33 -0.35 -28.69
CA ASP A 683 9.40 -0.66 -29.78
C ASP A 683 9.57 -2.11 -30.27
N PRO A 684 8.59 -3.01 -30.04
CA PRO A 684 8.67 -4.39 -30.51
C PRO A 684 8.73 -4.52 -32.05
N GLY A 685 8.33 -3.49 -32.80
CA GLY A 685 8.45 -3.44 -34.25
C GLY A 685 9.90 -3.28 -34.75
N MET A 686 10.80 -2.81 -33.89
CA MET A 686 12.22 -2.59 -34.21
C MET A 686 13.13 -3.78 -33.86
N GLY A 687 12.63 -4.76 -33.12
CA GLY A 687 13.38 -5.97 -32.77
C GLY A 687 12.83 -6.67 -31.53
N ALA A 688 13.35 -7.87 -31.26
CA ALA A 688 13.07 -8.58 -30.02
C ALA A 688 13.79 -7.91 -28.82
N PRO A 689 13.30 -8.08 -27.59
CA PRO A 689 14.03 -7.62 -26.41
C PRO A 689 15.29 -8.48 -26.22
N ASP A 690 16.33 -7.92 -25.60
CA ASP A 690 17.52 -8.67 -25.16
C ASP A 690 17.47 -8.83 -23.63
N PRO A 691 17.47 -10.07 -23.10
CA PRO A 691 17.46 -10.29 -21.65
C PRO A 691 18.77 -9.87 -20.97
N ASN A 692 19.84 -9.61 -21.73
CA ASN A 692 21.16 -9.29 -21.22
C ASN A 692 21.58 -7.85 -21.49
N ASN A 693 20.85 -7.09 -22.31
CA ASN A 693 21.21 -5.70 -22.60
C ASN A 693 19.97 -4.83 -22.86
N PRO A 694 20.01 -3.52 -22.50
CA PRO A 694 19.02 -2.59 -23.01
C PRO A 694 19.15 -2.49 -24.53
N VAL A 695 18.01 -2.42 -25.22
CA VAL A 695 17.92 -2.26 -26.67
C VAL A 695 17.22 -0.94 -26.98
N GLN A 696 17.47 -0.41 -28.17
CA GLN A 696 16.80 0.80 -28.66
C GLN A 696 17.04 1.99 -27.70
N ASP A 697 15.99 2.71 -27.31
CA ASP A 697 16.07 3.92 -26.49
C ASP A 697 15.64 3.66 -25.03
N GLN A 698 15.82 2.42 -24.56
CA GLN A 698 15.58 2.04 -23.16
C GLN A 698 16.51 2.79 -22.19
N TYR A 699 16.02 3.03 -20.97
CA TYR A 699 16.82 3.63 -19.92
C TYR A 699 18.04 2.75 -19.60
N THR A 700 19.23 3.36 -19.52
CA THR A 700 20.50 2.66 -19.29
C THR A 700 21.13 2.96 -17.93
N GLY A 701 20.52 3.87 -17.18
CA GLY A 701 20.98 4.25 -15.85
C GLY A 701 20.49 3.27 -14.77
N THR A 702 20.53 3.73 -13.53
CA THR A 702 20.01 2.99 -12.39
C THR A 702 18.90 3.78 -11.69
N TRP A 703 18.20 3.12 -10.79
CA TRP A 703 17.22 3.78 -9.93
C TRP A 703 17.13 3.07 -8.58
N GLU A 704 16.58 3.79 -7.60
CA GLU A 704 16.28 3.29 -6.26
C GLU A 704 15.00 3.97 -5.76
N MET A 705 14.25 3.29 -4.89
CA MET A 705 13.27 4.01 -4.06
C MET A 705 14.01 4.71 -2.91
N TYR A 706 13.41 5.77 -2.38
CA TYR A 706 13.84 6.31 -1.08
C TYR A 706 13.71 5.27 0.05
N VAL A 707 14.46 5.48 1.13
CA VAL A 707 14.37 4.65 2.34
C VAL A 707 13.37 5.29 3.30
N CYS A 708 12.15 4.75 3.39
CA CYS A 708 11.08 5.34 4.19
C CYS A 708 11.53 5.56 5.65
N PRO A 709 11.32 6.75 6.24
CA PRO A 709 11.72 7.06 7.62
C PRO A 709 10.78 6.43 8.67
N SER A 710 10.27 5.22 8.41
CA SER A 710 9.20 4.56 9.17
C SER A 710 9.56 4.28 10.63
N ASP A 711 10.80 3.86 10.86
CA ASP A 711 11.34 3.48 12.17
C ASP A 711 12.23 4.57 12.78
N ASP A 712 12.28 5.76 12.16
CA ASP A 712 13.05 6.88 12.69
C ASP A 712 12.33 7.51 13.90
N PRO A 713 12.93 7.50 15.10
CA PRO A 713 12.29 8.04 16.31
C PRO A 713 12.01 9.54 16.22
N ARG A 714 12.66 10.26 15.30
CA ARG A 714 12.37 11.68 15.02
C ARG A 714 10.94 11.89 14.49
N MET A 715 10.30 10.88 13.91
CA MET A 715 8.89 10.95 13.54
C MET A 715 8.00 11.14 14.79
N GLY A 716 8.21 10.34 15.83
CA GLY A 716 7.54 10.52 17.12
C GLY A 716 7.82 11.89 17.76
N GLN A 717 9.06 12.37 17.66
CA GLN A 717 9.47 13.70 18.15
C GLN A 717 8.76 14.84 17.42
N LEU A 718 8.65 14.75 16.10
CA LEU A 718 7.93 15.71 15.27
C LEU A 718 6.44 15.76 15.67
N LEU A 719 5.79 14.60 15.76
CA LEU A 719 4.39 14.50 16.19
C LEU A 719 4.19 15.10 17.59
N ALA A 720 5.04 14.74 18.56
CA ALA A 720 4.98 15.28 19.91
C ALA A 720 5.20 16.80 19.95
N LYS A 721 6.15 17.33 19.15
CA LYS A 721 6.39 18.77 18.99
C LYS A 721 5.12 19.50 18.59
N HIS A 722 4.38 18.99 17.59
CA HIS A 722 3.14 19.62 17.14
C HIS A 722 2.01 19.49 18.16
N VAL A 723 1.86 18.34 18.81
CA VAL A 723 0.88 18.13 19.89
C VAL A 723 1.14 19.08 21.07
N ILE A 724 2.38 19.21 21.52
CA ILE A 724 2.75 20.14 22.59
C ILE A 724 2.49 21.58 22.16
N ASN A 725 2.86 21.95 20.92
CA ASN A 725 2.60 23.29 20.39
C ASN A 725 1.10 23.61 20.41
N ALA A 726 0.24 22.73 19.89
CA ALA A 726 -1.22 22.92 19.93
C ALA A 726 -1.79 22.93 21.36
N ALA A 727 -1.13 22.24 22.29
CA ALA A 727 -1.51 22.26 23.68
C ALA A 727 -1.19 23.60 24.37
N VAL A 728 -0.10 24.28 24.01
CA VAL A 728 0.43 25.42 24.77
C VAL A 728 0.35 26.77 24.05
N LYS A 729 0.48 26.80 22.73
CA LYS A 729 0.53 28.02 21.92
C LYS A 729 -0.86 28.39 21.39
N PRO A 730 -1.12 29.69 21.12
CA PRO A 730 -2.25 30.07 20.28
C PRO A 730 -1.99 29.62 18.85
N MET A 731 -2.96 28.94 18.25
CA MET A 731 -2.99 28.59 16.82
C MET A 731 -3.86 29.64 16.11
N VAL A 732 -3.35 30.24 15.04
CA VAL A 732 -3.95 31.43 14.42
C VAL A 732 -4.20 31.19 12.94
N TYR A 733 -5.39 31.53 12.44
CA TYR A 733 -5.68 31.52 11.01
C TYR A 733 -6.38 32.83 10.60
N LEU A 734 -6.38 33.15 9.30
CA LEU A 734 -6.93 34.39 8.77
C LEU A 734 -8.12 34.13 7.85
N THR A 735 -9.08 35.06 7.85
CA THR A 735 -10.12 35.17 6.82
C THR A 735 -10.22 36.61 6.33
N ASN A 736 -10.75 36.84 5.13
CA ASN A 736 -10.93 38.18 4.58
C ASN A 736 -12.22 38.41 3.78
N GLY A 737 -13.16 37.46 3.85
CA GLY A 737 -14.37 37.46 3.01
C GLY A 737 -14.16 36.84 1.63
N ASN A 738 -13.17 35.95 1.49
CA ASN A 738 -12.84 35.21 0.27
C ASN A 738 -12.47 36.13 -0.91
N LEU A 739 -11.61 37.12 -0.62
CA LEU A 739 -11.07 38.05 -1.62
C LEU A 739 -9.61 37.70 -1.92
N GLU A 740 -9.29 37.28 -3.13
CA GLU A 740 -7.91 37.07 -3.58
C GLU A 740 -7.14 38.38 -3.77
N GLY A 741 -7.89 39.46 -4.04
CA GLY A 741 -7.33 40.79 -4.22
C GLY A 741 -8.40 41.88 -4.24
N ILE A 742 -7.92 43.11 -4.24
CA ILE A 742 -8.76 44.31 -4.38
C ILE A 742 -8.12 45.29 -5.36
N THR A 743 -8.90 46.28 -5.76
CA THR A 743 -8.42 47.38 -6.58
C THR A 743 -8.06 48.58 -5.70
N VAL A 744 -7.10 49.40 -6.10
CA VAL A 744 -6.77 50.66 -5.42
C VAL A 744 -8.02 51.51 -5.18
N GLY A 745 -8.15 52.05 -3.96
CA GLY A 745 -9.34 52.76 -3.49
C GLY A 745 -10.46 51.85 -2.96
N GLY A 746 -10.30 50.53 -3.06
CA GLY A 746 -11.12 49.53 -2.38
C GLY A 746 -10.76 49.35 -0.91
N SER A 747 -11.39 48.36 -0.27
CA SER A 747 -11.12 47.99 1.13
C SER A 747 -11.25 46.49 1.31
N VAL A 748 -10.36 45.93 2.13
CA VAL A 748 -10.41 44.54 2.62
C VAL A 748 -10.26 44.55 4.14
N THR A 749 -10.91 43.62 4.83
CA THR A 749 -10.71 43.40 6.27
C THR A 749 -10.22 41.99 6.50
N PHE A 750 -9.02 41.87 7.06
CA PHE A 750 -8.49 40.61 7.56
C PHE A 750 -8.92 40.40 9.00
N GLU A 751 -9.38 39.20 9.31
CA GLU A 751 -9.78 38.77 10.64
C GLU A 751 -8.91 37.60 11.09
N ALA A 752 -8.32 37.73 12.29
CA ALA A 752 -7.52 36.68 12.91
C ALA A 752 -8.38 35.89 13.90
N HIS A 753 -8.42 34.58 13.68
CA HIS A 753 -9.11 33.62 14.52
C HIS A 753 -8.10 32.82 15.32
N VAL A 754 -8.35 32.64 16.61
CA VAL A 754 -7.39 32.03 17.55
C VAL A 754 -8.03 30.85 18.26
N SER A 755 -7.36 29.69 18.21
CA SER A 755 -7.67 28.51 19.02
C SER A 755 -6.49 28.17 19.93
N GLY A 756 -6.74 27.57 21.10
CA GLY A 756 -5.68 27.27 22.07
C GLY A 756 -5.02 28.49 22.72
N GLY A 757 -3.86 28.28 23.36
CA GLY A 757 -3.18 29.31 24.17
C GLY A 757 -3.97 29.79 25.40
N GLU A 758 -3.35 30.67 26.20
CA GLU A 758 -4.02 31.29 27.35
C GLU A 758 -4.71 32.61 26.96
N PRO A 759 -6.03 32.78 27.20
CA PRO A 759 -6.76 33.98 26.83
C PRO A 759 -6.14 35.29 27.36
N GLY A 760 -6.36 36.38 26.62
CA GLY A 760 -5.71 37.67 26.84
C GLY A 760 -4.77 38.05 25.69
N TYR A 761 -5.17 37.71 24.46
CA TYR A 761 -4.37 37.83 23.26
C TYR A 761 -4.04 39.27 22.89
N THR A 762 -2.86 39.46 22.29
CA THR A 762 -2.45 40.70 21.62
C THR A 762 -2.02 40.40 20.19
N TYR A 763 -2.26 41.35 19.28
CA TYR A 763 -2.16 41.17 17.83
C TYR A 763 -1.15 42.16 17.23
N GLN A 764 -0.34 41.68 16.30
CA GLN A 764 0.55 42.50 15.48
C GLN A 764 0.36 42.13 14.01
N TRP A 765 -0.09 43.09 13.22
CA TRP A 765 -0.27 42.95 11.78
C TRP A 765 0.97 43.45 11.04
N SER A 766 1.33 42.79 9.93
CA SER A 766 2.40 43.23 9.04
C SER A 766 2.07 42.87 7.60
N ILE A 767 2.63 43.63 6.65
CA ILE A 767 2.59 43.30 5.22
C ILE A 767 4.00 43.28 4.63
N LYS A 768 4.19 42.53 3.55
CA LYS A 768 5.42 42.49 2.75
C LYS A 768 5.04 42.47 1.27
N GLU A 769 5.49 43.46 0.51
CA GLU A 769 5.30 43.46 -0.95
C GLU A 769 6.23 42.42 -1.59
N ALA A 770 5.80 41.80 -2.68
CA ALA A 770 6.60 40.83 -3.42
C ALA A 770 7.94 41.47 -3.88
N GLY A 771 9.05 40.86 -3.48
CA GLY A 771 10.40 41.37 -3.76
C GLY A 771 11.00 42.26 -2.66
N ASP A 772 10.19 42.70 -1.69
CA ASP A 772 10.72 43.42 -0.53
C ASP A 772 11.37 42.46 0.49
N PRO A 773 12.51 42.85 1.09
CA PRO A 773 13.22 42.00 2.05
C PRO A 773 12.60 42.04 3.46
N ASP A 774 11.84 43.08 3.79
CA ASP A 774 11.43 43.41 5.15
C ASP A 774 9.92 43.56 5.31
N TRP A 775 9.41 43.13 6.47
CA TRP A 775 8.01 43.29 6.85
C TRP A 775 7.72 44.71 7.36
N THR A 776 6.64 45.33 6.87
CA THR A 776 6.12 46.60 7.38
C THR A 776 5.00 46.35 8.37
N THR A 777 5.14 46.85 9.62
CA THR A 777 4.07 46.74 10.63
C THR A 777 2.90 47.66 10.27
N VAL A 778 1.70 47.12 10.34
CA VAL A 778 0.44 47.82 10.03
C VAL A 778 -0.60 47.56 11.13
N GLY A 779 -1.74 48.26 11.04
CA GLY A 779 -2.86 48.04 11.95
C GLY A 779 -2.57 48.43 13.41
N GLY A 780 -3.42 47.93 14.31
CA GLY A 780 -3.27 48.09 15.76
C GLY A 780 -3.44 46.74 16.46
N ASN A 781 -3.38 46.74 17.80
CA ASN A 781 -3.65 45.56 18.62
C ASN A 781 -5.15 45.21 18.60
N SER A 782 -5.59 44.53 17.53
CA SER A 782 -6.97 44.14 17.26
C SER A 782 -6.97 42.80 16.53
N SER A 783 -7.97 41.96 16.79
CA SER A 783 -8.20 40.72 16.06
C SER A 783 -8.62 40.96 14.61
N THR A 784 -8.88 42.20 14.21
CA THR A 784 -9.18 42.58 12.84
C THR A 784 -8.32 43.75 12.39
N TRP A 785 -7.97 43.75 11.10
CA TRP A 785 -7.29 44.84 10.44
C TRP A 785 -7.92 45.14 9.08
N THR A 786 -8.38 46.37 8.89
CA THR A 786 -8.90 46.85 7.60
C THR A 786 -7.83 47.60 6.83
N TRP A 787 -7.55 47.15 5.61
CA TRP A 787 -6.64 47.80 4.67
C TRP A 787 -7.42 48.56 3.60
N ASN A 788 -6.98 49.79 3.32
CA ASN A 788 -7.51 50.68 2.29
C ASN A 788 -6.34 51.16 1.41
N PRO A 789 -5.90 50.37 0.42
CA PRO A 789 -4.75 50.72 -0.41
C PRO A 789 -5.01 51.99 -1.24
N GLY A 790 -4.02 52.88 -1.25
CA GLY A 790 -4.00 54.10 -2.06
C GLY A 790 -3.20 53.92 -3.36
N GLY A 791 -3.11 54.99 -4.15
CA GLY A 791 -2.25 54.97 -5.34
C GLY A 791 -0.77 54.88 -4.93
N GLY A 792 -0.05 53.94 -5.53
CA GLY A 792 1.31 53.57 -5.14
C GLY A 792 1.41 52.28 -4.32
N ASP A 793 0.28 51.70 -3.91
CA ASP A 793 0.22 50.41 -3.20
C ASP A 793 -0.08 49.23 -4.16
N GLU A 794 -0.04 49.43 -5.48
CA GLU A 794 -0.27 48.35 -6.44
C GLU A 794 0.85 47.30 -6.38
N GLY A 795 0.47 46.02 -6.25
CA GLY A 795 1.44 44.93 -6.11
C GLY A 795 0.82 43.66 -5.57
N THR A 796 1.65 42.65 -5.33
CA THR A 796 1.28 41.41 -4.65
C THR A 796 1.88 41.41 -3.26
N TYR A 797 1.11 41.05 -2.25
CA TYR A 797 1.49 41.17 -0.85
C TYR A 797 1.30 39.88 -0.08
N GLU A 798 2.20 39.65 0.87
CA GLU A 798 1.95 38.78 2.01
C GLU A 798 1.38 39.60 3.18
N VAL A 799 0.39 39.06 3.87
CA VAL A 799 -0.23 39.65 5.07
C VAL A 799 -0.01 38.72 6.25
N ARG A 800 0.51 39.24 7.35
CA ARG A 800 0.90 38.44 8.51
C ARG A 800 0.26 38.93 9.78
N CYS A 801 -0.19 38.00 10.61
CA CYS A 801 -0.65 38.28 11.96
C CYS A 801 0.12 37.44 12.98
N LYS A 802 0.73 38.12 13.95
CA LYS A 802 1.30 37.49 15.15
C LYS A 802 0.36 37.69 16.33
N VAL A 803 0.03 36.62 17.02
CA VAL A 803 -0.80 36.63 18.22
C VAL A 803 0.03 36.17 19.40
N THR A 804 0.10 37.00 20.44
CA THR A 804 0.75 36.64 21.72
C THR A 804 -0.31 36.43 22.79
N ASP A 805 -0.30 35.26 23.44
CA ASP A 805 -1.20 34.90 24.53
C ASP A 805 -0.79 35.57 25.87
N SER A 806 -1.60 35.42 26.92
CA SER A 806 -1.30 36.08 28.21
C SER A 806 -0.11 35.48 28.98
N ARG A 807 0.42 34.33 28.55
CA ARG A 807 1.66 33.73 29.05
C ARG A 807 2.88 34.10 28.21
N GLY A 808 2.69 34.83 27.11
CA GLY A 808 3.77 35.23 26.21
C GLY A 808 4.09 34.20 25.12
N HIS A 809 3.28 33.16 24.95
CA HIS A 809 3.42 32.25 23.81
C HIS A 809 2.91 32.93 22.53
N ILE A 810 3.56 32.65 21.42
CA ILE A 810 3.28 33.30 20.13
C ILE A 810 2.79 32.27 19.13
N GLY A 811 1.73 32.62 18.41
CA GLY A 811 1.26 31.99 17.18
C GLY A 811 1.33 32.98 16.03
N GLU A 812 1.54 32.47 14.82
CA GLU A 812 1.74 33.29 13.63
C GLU A 812 1.06 32.64 12.43
N VAL A 813 0.56 33.46 11.53
CA VAL A 813 0.00 33.05 10.24
C VAL A 813 0.35 34.07 9.18
N ILE A 814 0.63 33.58 7.97
CA ILE A 814 0.89 34.37 6.78
C ILE A 814 -0.19 34.01 5.74
N TRP A 815 -0.78 35.05 5.17
CA TRP A 815 -1.60 34.99 3.96
C TRP A 815 -0.72 35.42 2.80
N GLU A 816 -0.50 34.55 1.85
CA GLU A 816 0.35 34.82 0.68
C GLU A 816 -0.47 35.27 -0.53
N GLY A 817 0.17 35.98 -1.46
CA GLY A 817 -0.40 36.24 -2.78
C GLY A 817 -1.56 37.24 -2.86
N PHE A 818 -1.81 38.08 -1.86
CA PHE A 818 -2.92 39.05 -1.91
C PHE A 818 -2.63 40.18 -2.91
N VAL A 819 -3.49 40.36 -3.92
CA VAL A 819 -3.22 41.30 -5.03
C VAL A 819 -3.92 42.65 -4.82
N VAL A 820 -3.16 43.74 -4.97
CA VAL A 820 -3.70 45.10 -5.12
C VAL A 820 -3.51 45.55 -6.57
N SER A 821 -4.62 45.64 -7.30
CA SER A 821 -4.64 45.95 -8.73
C SER A 821 -4.90 47.44 -9.01
N THR A 822 -4.47 47.90 -10.17
CA THR A 822 -4.83 49.22 -10.69
C THR A 822 -6.34 49.32 -10.99
N PRO A 823 -6.95 50.51 -10.87
CA PRO A 823 -8.36 50.79 -11.19
C PRO A 823 -8.87 50.38 -12.56
#